data_AF-A0A1J8REJ8-F1
#
_entry.id   AF-A0A1J8REJ8-F1
#
_cell.length_a   1.000
_cell.length_b   1.000
_cell.length_c   1.000
_cell.angle_alpha   90.00
_cell.angle_beta   90.00
_cell.angle_gamma   90.00
#
_symmetry.space_group_name_H-M   'P 1'
#
loop_
_entity.id
_entity.type
_entity.pdbx_description
1 polymer ?
#
loop_
_entity_poly.entity_id
_entity_poly.type
_entity_poly.pdbx_seq_one_letter_code
_entity_poly.pdbx_strand_id
1 'polypeptide(L)'
;MPMDCDDNFDNEEDLLLIPDGALQRLASNDNELQQRAAAKEAEKAANCARILTETFGHTEYKGKQKEIVEAAISGLDVFVLAPTGMGKSLCFQIPAVADSFGISIIVSPLLALMKNQVSSLRRKGLPAVSLTSETPNDERNQITEDLASGKPRNRLLYTTPEKLCTREMTRLLDIVYAEGELNRLVIDEEWGHDFREEYRKLGAFRERFHGVPIMALTATATSSVQTDIIRNLKMSEERLFTAVHPFNRDNLFYDIKYTSALDSLSRMSAVYDFVMTLHRRRGRPSSGIIYCRARKTCDELSAFLRGKGISARPYHRGISSHTLDKTLSEWEVGGNGDGGVDVVCATIAFGMGIDKADVRYIIHYDLPKSFEGYYQETGRAGRDGSPSKCVLYYSREDAYRLRKLVSDSHAKRQHAASNMNGPQPSQRSIDSFSSLIGYAENATMCRHVSICRYFGEIIDASDKQVVKSYCDNMCDVCKYPDKALRRKQNLSSEDRVAELSHSRSFDTGTLEDDDKSPCPAPQKPPPGQRNVGRTANDRPKRANDGPTGPPSKKAKLAPMPPALITKPHSSVDSLRKPFKTPFKVPFKEPPQEVHNLESRQTTENHEENRDDDEIEVVEGSLESAWQPYRAELPKDDVLKEELTDFGQGDGVSVDDSPQVDLPNVDMELEVSFSKKIPEPARKQVFRTLRQALCRALRWNDETNDDGLWVKLSGAPSNVEARHLLLAEIAKEAEHSVHAMSATESGYRQRAEAKLRVIKLIERRESLWLADAAHHDEDEEEAIEIIESLRSICSRWRKLGKRRAP
;
A
#
# COMPACT_ATOMS: atom_id res chain seq x y z
N MET A 1 -18.15 -49.93 31.31
CA MET A 1 -17.21 -50.95 31.78
C MET A 1 -16.50 -51.48 30.55
N PRO A 2 -15.16 -51.47 30.51
CA PRO A 2 -14.41 -52.11 29.44
C PRO A 2 -14.46 -53.64 29.58
N MET A 3 -14.12 -54.33 28.50
CA MET A 3 -13.45 -55.63 28.54
C MET A 3 -12.18 -55.47 27.72
N ASP A 4 -11.06 -55.86 28.31
CA ASP A 4 -9.75 -55.84 27.68
C ASP A 4 -9.62 -57.06 26.75
N CYS A 5 -8.85 -56.91 25.67
CA CYS A 5 -8.53 -57.98 24.71
C CYS A 5 -7.06 -57.82 24.27
N ASP A 6 -6.14 -57.96 25.23
CA ASP A 6 -4.76 -58.33 24.91
C ASP A 6 -4.75 -59.80 24.47
N ASP A 7 -4.30 -60.08 23.25
CA ASP A 7 -3.88 -61.42 22.82
C ASP A 7 -2.68 -61.26 21.88
N ASN A 8 -1.52 -61.75 22.31
CA ASN A 8 -0.25 -61.58 21.59
C ASN A 8 -0.16 -62.57 20.42
N PHE A 9 0.11 -62.05 19.22
CA PHE A 9 0.42 -62.87 18.03
C PHE A 9 1.94 -63.11 17.89
N ASP A 10 2.54 -63.74 18.91
CA ASP A 10 3.88 -64.34 18.80
C ASP A 10 3.76 -65.81 18.36
N ASN A 11 3.73 -66.05 17.05
CA ASN A 11 3.91 -67.38 16.44
C ASN A 11 4.43 -67.23 15.00
N GLU A 12 5.72 -67.48 14.80
CA GLU A 12 6.44 -67.17 13.54
C GLU A 12 6.43 -68.33 12.50
N GLU A 13 5.59 -69.36 12.68
CA GLU A 13 5.62 -70.61 11.89
C GLU A 13 4.36 -70.91 11.03
N ASP A 14 3.54 -69.91 10.68
CA ASP A 14 2.43 -70.08 9.70
C ASP A 14 2.62 -69.30 8.38
N LEU A 15 3.85 -68.78 8.15
CA LEU A 15 4.21 -67.94 6.99
C LEU A 15 4.81 -68.74 5.80
N LEU A 16 4.45 -70.01 5.67
CA LEU A 16 4.96 -70.92 4.63
C LEU A 16 3.87 -71.71 3.90
N LEU A 17 2.97 -71.03 3.17
CA LEU A 17 2.32 -71.60 1.98
C LEU A 17 1.68 -70.57 1.02
N ILE A 18 2.28 -69.37 0.88
CA ILE A 18 2.00 -68.50 -0.27
C ILE A 18 2.62 -69.18 -1.50
N PRO A 19 1.86 -69.53 -2.56
CA PRO A 19 2.46 -70.11 -3.76
C PRO A 19 3.40 -69.09 -4.43
N ASP A 20 4.59 -69.49 -4.90
CA ASP A 20 5.61 -68.56 -5.44
C ASP A 20 5.04 -67.59 -6.50
N GLY A 21 4.18 -68.11 -7.38
CA GLY A 21 3.51 -67.34 -8.41
C GLY A 21 2.43 -66.37 -7.90
N ALA A 22 2.14 -66.28 -6.60
CA ALA A 22 1.20 -65.31 -6.02
C ALA A 22 1.90 -64.00 -5.64
N LEU A 23 3.00 -64.07 -4.89
CA LEU A 23 3.88 -62.91 -4.64
C LEU A 23 4.36 -62.27 -5.95
N GLN A 24 4.75 -63.10 -6.92
CA GLN A 24 5.22 -62.61 -8.22
C GLN A 24 4.07 -62.06 -9.11
N ARG A 25 2.81 -62.42 -8.85
CA ARG A 25 1.62 -61.80 -9.49
C ARG A 25 1.18 -60.50 -8.82
N LEU A 26 1.38 -60.37 -7.50
CA LEU A 26 1.18 -59.09 -6.80
C LEU A 26 2.21 -58.07 -7.29
N ALA A 27 3.50 -58.41 -7.23
CA ALA A 27 4.58 -57.52 -7.67
C ALA A 27 4.51 -57.11 -9.16
N SER A 28 3.96 -57.95 -10.05
CA SER A 28 3.74 -57.58 -11.45
C SER A 28 2.47 -56.75 -11.67
N ASN A 29 1.39 -57.01 -10.92
CA ASN A 29 0.21 -56.13 -10.90
C ASN A 29 0.56 -54.73 -10.38
N ASP A 30 1.36 -54.63 -9.31
CA ASP A 30 1.79 -53.34 -8.73
C ASP A 30 2.65 -52.54 -9.71
N ASN A 31 3.57 -53.21 -10.41
CA ASN A 31 4.39 -52.60 -11.45
C ASN A 31 3.53 -52.14 -12.65
N GLU A 32 2.53 -52.91 -13.07
CA GLU A 32 1.61 -52.49 -14.14
C GLU A 32 0.70 -51.33 -13.70
N LEU A 33 0.24 -51.31 -12.44
CA LEU A 33 -0.51 -50.20 -11.84
C LEU A 33 0.33 -48.92 -11.79
N GLN A 34 1.59 -49.02 -11.36
CA GLN A 34 2.54 -47.91 -11.34
C GLN A 34 2.82 -47.36 -12.76
N GLN A 35 3.03 -48.24 -13.74
CA GLN A 35 3.21 -47.83 -15.15
C GLN A 35 1.96 -47.14 -15.72
N ARG A 36 0.76 -47.66 -15.44
CA ARG A 36 -0.51 -47.05 -15.83
C ARG A 36 -0.74 -45.69 -15.16
N ALA A 37 -0.34 -45.53 -13.89
CA ALA A 37 -0.39 -44.25 -13.18
C ALA A 37 0.57 -43.22 -13.79
N ALA A 38 1.84 -43.60 -13.99
CA ALA A 38 2.86 -42.73 -14.60
C ALA A 38 2.50 -42.31 -16.04
N ALA A 39 1.93 -43.22 -16.85
CA ALA A 39 1.46 -42.88 -18.18
C ALA A 39 0.32 -41.83 -18.16
N LYS A 40 -0.64 -41.99 -17.24
CA LYS A 40 -1.75 -41.04 -17.04
C LYS A 40 -1.26 -39.68 -16.52
N GLU A 41 -0.24 -39.68 -15.67
CA GLU A 41 0.40 -38.46 -15.17
C GLU A 41 1.17 -37.73 -16.28
N ALA A 42 1.92 -38.44 -17.12
CA ALA A 42 2.57 -37.88 -18.31
C ALA A 42 1.55 -37.29 -19.32
N GLU A 43 0.39 -37.95 -19.51
CA GLU A 43 -0.71 -37.41 -20.32
C GLU A 43 -1.29 -36.11 -19.72
N LYS A 44 -1.49 -36.06 -18.40
CA LYS A 44 -1.90 -34.82 -17.70
C LYS A 44 -0.85 -33.71 -17.84
N ALA A 45 0.44 -34.02 -17.72
CA ALA A 45 1.53 -33.06 -17.86
C ALA A 45 1.58 -32.46 -19.28
N ALA A 46 1.43 -33.31 -20.31
CA ALA A 46 1.32 -32.87 -21.69
C ALA A 46 0.08 -31.98 -21.94
N ASN A 47 -1.08 -32.34 -21.38
CA ASN A 47 -2.27 -31.51 -21.43
C ASN A 47 -2.10 -30.16 -20.70
N CYS A 48 -1.41 -30.12 -19.55
CA CYS A 48 -1.09 -28.87 -18.85
C CYS A 48 -0.22 -27.94 -19.71
N ALA A 49 0.85 -28.46 -20.31
CA ALA A 49 1.74 -27.69 -21.20
C ALA A 49 1.00 -27.18 -22.45
N ARG A 50 0.12 -28.00 -23.02
CA ARG A 50 -0.74 -27.59 -24.13
C ARG A 50 -1.70 -26.46 -23.74
N ILE A 51 -2.39 -26.58 -22.60
CA ILE A 51 -3.32 -25.56 -22.08
C ILE A 51 -2.60 -24.23 -21.77
N LEU A 52 -1.40 -24.29 -21.19
CA LEU A 52 -0.54 -23.13 -20.96
C LEU A 52 -0.30 -22.34 -22.27
N THR A 53 -0.02 -23.05 -23.35
CA THR A 53 0.31 -22.47 -24.66
C THR A 53 -0.96 -22.01 -25.39
N GLU A 54 -1.91 -22.91 -25.63
CA GLU A 54 -3.08 -22.69 -26.49
C GLU A 54 -4.14 -21.80 -25.83
N THR A 55 -4.36 -21.94 -24.51
CA THR A 55 -5.48 -21.28 -23.81
C THR A 55 -5.04 -20.07 -22.99
N PHE A 56 -3.81 -20.10 -22.44
CA PHE A 56 -3.26 -19.01 -21.64
C PHE A 56 -2.26 -18.13 -22.40
N GLY A 57 -1.76 -18.56 -23.56
CA GLY A 57 -0.86 -17.77 -24.40
C GLY A 57 0.54 -17.59 -23.79
N HIS A 58 1.03 -18.58 -23.05
CA HIS A 58 2.34 -18.55 -22.40
C HIS A 58 3.24 -19.64 -22.99
N THR A 59 4.47 -19.28 -23.35
CA THR A 59 5.44 -20.20 -23.96
C THR A 59 6.12 -21.11 -22.94
N GLU A 60 6.18 -20.68 -21.67
CA GLU A 60 6.87 -21.37 -20.58
C GLU A 60 6.25 -21.02 -19.22
N TYR A 61 6.51 -21.87 -18.23
CA TYR A 61 6.17 -21.61 -16.83
C TYR A 61 7.21 -20.67 -16.18
N LYS A 62 6.76 -19.79 -15.29
CA LYS A 62 7.63 -18.82 -14.58
C LYS A 62 8.04 -19.33 -13.20
N GLY A 63 9.34 -19.41 -12.93
CA GLY A 63 9.86 -19.91 -11.64
C GLY A 63 9.26 -21.29 -11.30
N LYS A 64 8.95 -21.54 -10.02
CA LYS A 64 8.41 -22.84 -9.56
C LYS A 64 6.98 -23.19 -10.03
N GLN A 65 6.42 -22.49 -11.02
CA GLN A 65 5.07 -22.77 -11.53
C GLN A 65 4.94 -24.21 -12.06
N LYS A 66 5.98 -24.71 -12.72
CA LYS A 66 5.97 -26.04 -13.33
C LYS A 66 5.84 -27.12 -12.24
N GLU A 67 6.71 -27.07 -11.25
CA GLU A 67 6.77 -28.02 -10.14
C GLU A 67 5.48 -27.99 -9.29
N ILE A 68 4.87 -26.80 -9.12
CA ILE A 68 3.56 -26.66 -8.46
C ILE A 68 2.45 -27.33 -9.26
N VAL A 69 2.42 -27.16 -10.59
CA VAL A 69 1.41 -27.79 -11.47
C VAL A 69 1.63 -29.31 -11.54
N GLU A 70 2.89 -29.76 -11.61
CA GLU A 70 3.26 -31.19 -11.59
C GLU A 70 2.81 -31.84 -10.27
N ALA A 71 3.24 -31.33 -9.11
CA ALA A 71 2.80 -31.82 -7.80
C ALA A 71 1.26 -31.81 -7.65
N ALA A 72 0.58 -30.82 -8.23
CA ALA A 72 -0.87 -30.80 -8.26
C ALA A 72 -1.45 -31.98 -9.05
N ILE A 73 -1.02 -32.25 -10.28
CA ILE A 73 -1.55 -33.35 -11.10
C ILE A 73 -1.22 -34.74 -10.54
N SER A 74 -0.11 -34.88 -9.80
CA SER A 74 0.26 -36.08 -9.01
C SER A 74 -0.72 -36.40 -7.86
N GLY A 75 -1.61 -35.46 -7.50
CA GLY A 75 -2.57 -35.64 -6.40
C GLY A 75 -2.01 -35.35 -5.01
N LEU A 76 -0.93 -34.57 -4.92
CA LEU A 76 -0.41 -34.05 -3.65
C LEU A 76 -1.25 -32.89 -3.13
N ASP A 77 -1.18 -32.68 -1.82
CA ASP A 77 -1.53 -31.40 -1.19
C ASP A 77 -0.42 -30.40 -1.50
N VAL A 78 -0.76 -29.13 -1.73
CA VAL A 78 0.20 -28.14 -2.25
C VAL A 78 0.08 -26.80 -1.52
N PHE A 79 1.16 -26.37 -0.87
CA PHE A 79 1.26 -25.04 -0.25
C PHE A 79 2.15 -24.12 -1.09
N VAL A 80 1.62 -22.96 -1.49
CA VAL A 80 2.32 -21.98 -2.33
C VAL A 80 2.44 -20.64 -1.63
N LEU A 81 3.67 -20.23 -1.36
CA LEU A 81 4.03 -18.93 -0.82
C LEU A 81 4.80 -18.14 -1.88
N ALA A 82 4.08 -17.31 -2.64
CA ALA A 82 4.65 -16.58 -3.78
C ALA A 82 4.03 -15.18 -3.98
N PRO A 83 4.83 -14.16 -4.31
CA PRO A 83 4.39 -12.76 -4.36
C PRO A 83 3.26 -12.49 -5.36
N THR A 84 2.58 -11.34 -5.20
CA THR A 84 1.55 -10.93 -6.18
C THR A 84 2.18 -10.69 -7.56
N GLY A 85 1.47 -11.02 -8.64
CA GLY A 85 2.01 -10.95 -10.00
C GLY A 85 2.89 -12.15 -10.41
N MET A 86 3.21 -13.08 -9.50
CA MET A 86 3.93 -14.32 -9.84
C MET A 86 3.11 -15.27 -10.73
N GLY A 87 1.78 -15.09 -10.80
CA GLY A 87 0.88 -15.92 -11.61
C GLY A 87 0.26 -17.11 -10.87
N LYS A 88 0.16 -17.04 -9.53
CA LYS A 88 -0.39 -18.11 -8.66
C LYS A 88 -1.71 -18.74 -9.16
N SER A 89 -2.59 -17.96 -9.80
CA SER A 89 -3.85 -18.49 -10.34
C SER A 89 -3.65 -19.55 -11.44
N LEU A 90 -2.58 -19.47 -12.24
CA LEU A 90 -2.26 -20.49 -13.25
C LEU A 90 -1.99 -21.86 -12.61
N CYS A 91 -1.35 -21.86 -11.44
CA CYS A 91 -0.96 -23.07 -10.71
C CYS A 91 -2.14 -23.98 -10.37
N PHE A 92 -3.35 -23.43 -10.22
CA PHE A 92 -4.58 -24.22 -10.04
C PHE A 92 -5.50 -24.20 -11.27
N GLN A 93 -5.53 -23.11 -12.06
CA GLN A 93 -6.38 -23.02 -13.25
C GLN A 93 -5.97 -24.00 -14.35
N ILE A 94 -4.68 -24.25 -14.53
CA ILE A 94 -4.18 -25.21 -15.52
C ILE A 94 -4.56 -26.66 -15.15
N PRO A 95 -4.21 -27.21 -13.97
CA PRO A 95 -4.59 -28.58 -13.62
C PRO A 95 -6.12 -28.77 -13.52
N ALA A 96 -6.87 -27.78 -13.03
CA ALA A 96 -8.34 -27.85 -12.96
C ALA A 96 -9.01 -28.01 -14.33
N VAL A 97 -8.36 -27.57 -15.42
CA VAL A 97 -8.83 -27.76 -16.81
C VAL A 97 -8.17 -28.98 -17.47
N ALA A 98 -6.95 -29.35 -17.08
CA ALA A 98 -6.18 -30.44 -17.69
C ALA A 98 -6.68 -31.85 -17.35
N ASP A 99 -7.41 -32.03 -16.23
CA ASP A 99 -8.21 -33.24 -16.03
C ASP A 99 -9.27 -33.38 -17.15
N SER A 100 -9.69 -34.59 -17.50
CA SER A 100 -10.71 -34.78 -18.55
C SER A 100 -12.14 -34.46 -18.07
N PHE A 101 -12.39 -34.58 -16.77
CA PHE A 101 -13.69 -34.45 -16.10
C PHE A 101 -13.54 -33.85 -14.69
N GLY A 102 -14.65 -33.68 -13.98
CA GLY A 102 -14.72 -33.21 -12.60
C GLY A 102 -14.39 -31.73 -12.35
N ILE A 103 -14.68 -31.27 -11.13
CA ILE A 103 -14.65 -29.85 -10.75
C ILE A 103 -13.62 -29.54 -9.66
N SER A 104 -12.93 -28.42 -9.79
CA SER A 104 -12.15 -27.80 -8.71
C SER A 104 -12.97 -26.71 -8.02
N ILE A 105 -12.95 -26.70 -6.69
CA ILE A 105 -13.63 -25.70 -5.86
C ILE A 105 -12.61 -24.65 -5.42
N ILE A 106 -12.80 -23.38 -5.78
CA ILE A 106 -11.89 -22.29 -5.45
C ILE A 106 -12.54 -21.40 -4.40
N VAL A 107 -12.04 -21.48 -3.16
CA VAL A 107 -12.37 -20.54 -2.08
C VAL A 107 -11.57 -19.26 -2.30
N SER A 108 -12.27 -18.13 -2.37
CA SER A 108 -11.64 -16.81 -2.44
C SER A 108 -12.42 -15.82 -1.56
N PRO A 109 -11.76 -14.90 -0.84
CA PRO A 109 -12.43 -14.08 0.16
C PRO A 109 -13.32 -12.97 -0.42
N LEU A 110 -13.13 -12.60 -1.69
CA LEU A 110 -13.53 -11.29 -2.23
C LEU A 110 -14.26 -11.40 -3.58
N LEU A 111 -15.51 -10.91 -3.60
CA LEU A 111 -16.44 -11.05 -4.73
C LEU A 111 -15.90 -10.47 -6.04
N ALA A 112 -15.20 -9.33 -5.99
CA ALA A 112 -14.59 -8.71 -7.16
C ALA A 112 -13.49 -9.58 -7.79
N LEU A 113 -12.66 -10.24 -6.96
CA LEU A 113 -11.59 -11.11 -7.46
C LEU A 113 -12.18 -12.32 -8.20
N MET A 114 -13.20 -12.96 -7.62
CA MET A 114 -13.91 -14.07 -8.25
C MET A 114 -14.58 -13.68 -9.57
N LYS A 115 -15.25 -12.52 -9.63
CA LYS A 115 -15.85 -12.00 -10.88
C LYS A 115 -14.79 -11.78 -11.96
N ASN A 116 -13.65 -11.19 -11.62
CA ASN A 116 -12.58 -10.94 -12.58
C ASN A 116 -11.97 -12.25 -13.10
N GLN A 117 -11.71 -13.22 -12.22
CA GLN A 117 -11.19 -14.54 -12.61
C GLN A 117 -12.19 -15.32 -13.49
N VAL A 118 -13.45 -15.46 -13.07
CA VAL A 118 -14.50 -16.14 -13.86
C VAL A 118 -14.71 -15.47 -15.21
N SER A 119 -14.71 -14.13 -15.27
CA SER A 119 -14.82 -13.40 -16.54
C SER A 119 -13.61 -13.61 -17.45
N SER A 120 -12.40 -13.69 -16.89
CA SER A 120 -11.16 -13.98 -17.64
C SER A 120 -11.18 -15.40 -18.22
N LEU A 121 -11.61 -16.39 -17.42
CA LEU A 121 -11.75 -17.79 -17.84
C LEU A 121 -12.84 -17.95 -18.91
N ARG A 122 -14.04 -17.38 -18.71
CA ARG A 122 -15.12 -17.42 -19.69
C ARG A 122 -14.72 -16.80 -21.05
N ARG A 123 -13.94 -15.70 -21.05
CA ARG A 123 -13.38 -15.11 -22.29
C ARG A 123 -12.38 -16.02 -23.02
N LYS A 124 -11.75 -16.96 -22.32
CA LYS A 124 -10.87 -18.00 -22.90
C LYS A 124 -11.63 -19.28 -23.28
N GLY A 125 -12.97 -19.24 -23.25
CA GLY A 125 -13.83 -20.42 -23.51
C GLY A 125 -13.84 -21.45 -22.38
N LEU A 126 -13.27 -21.14 -21.21
CA LEU A 126 -13.16 -22.09 -20.10
C LEU A 126 -14.45 -22.12 -19.24
N PRO A 127 -14.99 -23.32 -18.93
CA PRO A 127 -16.22 -23.49 -18.17
C PRO A 127 -15.99 -23.21 -16.67
N ALA A 128 -16.14 -21.94 -16.30
CA ALA A 128 -16.01 -21.44 -14.93
C ALA A 128 -17.27 -20.70 -14.45
N VAL A 129 -17.57 -20.81 -13.16
CA VAL A 129 -18.74 -20.22 -12.48
C VAL A 129 -18.35 -19.65 -11.12
N SER A 130 -19.18 -18.73 -10.59
CA SER A 130 -19.08 -18.26 -9.21
C SER A 130 -20.41 -18.37 -8.47
N LEU A 131 -20.41 -19.06 -7.33
CA LEU A 131 -21.56 -19.21 -6.45
C LEU A 131 -21.36 -18.37 -5.18
N THR A 132 -22.07 -17.26 -5.11
CA THR A 132 -21.92 -16.22 -4.07
C THR A 132 -23.29 -15.72 -3.63
N SER A 133 -23.33 -14.76 -2.70
CA SER A 133 -24.54 -14.00 -2.36
C SER A 133 -25.09 -13.21 -3.55
N GLU A 134 -24.20 -12.64 -4.38
CA GLU A 134 -24.54 -11.78 -5.53
C GLU A 134 -24.86 -12.55 -6.83
N THR A 135 -24.65 -13.87 -6.87
CA THR A 135 -24.97 -14.70 -8.05
C THR A 135 -26.48 -14.65 -8.32
N PRO A 136 -26.93 -14.32 -9.55
CA PRO A 136 -28.34 -14.30 -9.93
C PRO A 136 -29.03 -15.65 -9.69
N ASN A 137 -30.33 -15.64 -9.41
CA ASN A 137 -31.07 -16.87 -9.09
C ASN A 137 -31.05 -17.89 -10.23
N ASP A 138 -31.13 -17.45 -11.49
CA ASP A 138 -31.13 -18.36 -12.64
C ASP A 138 -29.77 -19.06 -12.82
N GLU A 139 -28.66 -18.31 -12.68
CA GLU A 139 -27.30 -18.86 -12.70
C GLU A 139 -27.04 -19.75 -11.47
N ARG A 140 -27.56 -19.38 -10.28
CA ARG A 140 -27.51 -20.20 -9.07
C ARG A 140 -28.23 -21.55 -9.28
N ASN A 141 -29.43 -21.54 -9.85
CA ASN A 141 -30.19 -22.77 -10.12
C ASN A 141 -29.43 -23.68 -11.10
N GLN A 142 -28.88 -23.10 -12.19
CA GLN A 142 -28.06 -23.85 -13.16
C GLN A 142 -26.81 -24.47 -12.52
N ILE A 143 -26.11 -23.75 -11.63
CA ILE A 143 -24.97 -24.29 -10.88
C ILE A 143 -25.41 -25.42 -9.93
N THR A 144 -26.54 -25.25 -9.24
CA THR A 144 -27.10 -26.29 -8.35
C THR A 144 -27.49 -27.54 -9.13
N GLU A 145 -28.10 -27.40 -10.31
CA GLU A 145 -28.46 -28.51 -11.21
C GLU A 145 -27.22 -29.23 -11.78
N ASP A 146 -26.20 -28.48 -12.20
CA ASP A 146 -24.93 -29.03 -12.71
C ASP A 146 -24.19 -29.85 -11.65
N LEU A 147 -24.13 -29.37 -10.40
CA LEU A 147 -23.55 -30.13 -9.28
C LEU A 147 -24.45 -31.31 -8.85
N ALA A 148 -25.78 -31.14 -8.83
CA ALA A 148 -26.71 -32.20 -8.46
C ALA A 148 -26.76 -33.35 -9.48
N SER A 149 -26.23 -33.15 -10.70
CA SER A 149 -26.02 -34.22 -11.68
C SER A 149 -24.90 -35.20 -11.30
N GLY A 150 -24.06 -34.86 -10.32
CA GLY A 150 -22.86 -35.59 -9.94
C GLY A 150 -21.69 -35.46 -10.92
N LYS A 151 -21.96 -35.13 -12.19
CA LYS A 151 -20.97 -35.02 -13.28
C LYS A 151 -20.97 -33.60 -13.86
N PRO A 152 -20.47 -32.62 -13.11
CA PRO A 152 -20.57 -31.20 -13.45
C PRO A 152 -19.81 -30.87 -14.74
N ARG A 153 -20.45 -30.07 -15.59
CA ARG A 153 -19.84 -29.53 -16.82
C ARG A 153 -18.91 -28.36 -16.50
N ASN A 154 -19.14 -27.67 -15.39
CA ASN A 154 -18.24 -26.65 -14.88
C ASN A 154 -16.99 -27.27 -14.28
N ARG A 155 -15.82 -26.74 -14.64
CA ARG A 155 -14.51 -27.27 -14.24
C ARG A 155 -13.87 -26.44 -13.11
N LEU A 156 -14.28 -25.17 -12.97
CA LEU A 156 -13.92 -24.30 -11.86
C LEU A 156 -15.15 -23.65 -11.24
N LEU A 157 -15.35 -23.85 -9.93
CA LEU A 157 -16.37 -23.15 -9.15
C LEU A 157 -15.74 -22.28 -8.07
N TYR A 158 -15.81 -20.97 -8.29
CA TYR A 158 -15.42 -19.96 -7.31
C TYR A 158 -16.51 -19.75 -6.25
N THR A 159 -16.14 -19.72 -4.98
CA THR A 159 -17.08 -19.57 -3.85
C THR A 159 -16.43 -18.85 -2.68
N THR A 160 -17.25 -18.37 -1.73
CA THR A 160 -16.77 -17.79 -0.46
C THR A 160 -16.67 -18.91 0.60
N PRO A 161 -15.81 -18.78 1.64
CA PRO A 161 -15.74 -19.79 2.70
C PRO A 161 -17.07 -19.92 3.46
N GLU A 162 -17.78 -18.82 3.69
CA GLU A 162 -19.08 -18.79 4.34
C GLU A 162 -20.11 -19.60 3.52
N LYS A 163 -20.06 -19.52 2.18
CA LYS A 163 -20.93 -20.29 1.29
C LYS A 163 -20.55 -21.77 1.21
N LEU A 164 -19.25 -22.08 1.17
CA LEU A 164 -18.75 -23.47 1.16
C LEU A 164 -19.19 -24.27 2.40
N CYS A 165 -19.17 -23.63 3.58
CA CYS A 165 -19.64 -24.25 4.82
C CYS A 165 -21.18 -24.38 4.94
N THR A 166 -21.98 -24.01 3.93
CA THR A 166 -23.44 -24.17 3.99
C THR A 166 -23.88 -25.61 3.72
N ARG A 167 -24.84 -26.13 4.53
CA ARG A 167 -25.41 -27.49 4.39
C ARG A 167 -25.96 -27.82 3.00
N GLU A 168 -26.37 -26.81 2.23
CA GLU A 168 -26.76 -26.94 0.83
C GLU A 168 -25.54 -27.27 -0.05
N MET A 169 -24.49 -26.46 0.03
CA MET A 169 -23.26 -26.67 -0.75
C MET A 169 -22.58 -27.99 -0.40
N THR A 170 -22.53 -28.36 0.89
CA THR A 170 -21.90 -29.63 1.30
C THR A 170 -22.63 -30.85 0.73
N ARG A 171 -23.98 -30.81 0.65
CA ARG A 171 -24.78 -31.89 0.04
C ARG A 171 -24.54 -32.04 -1.46
N LEU A 172 -24.33 -30.93 -2.18
CA LEU A 172 -24.00 -30.98 -3.60
C LEU A 172 -22.60 -31.58 -3.80
N LEU A 173 -21.64 -31.21 -2.94
CA LEU A 173 -20.31 -31.80 -2.96
C LEU A 173 -20.28 -33.28 -2.57
N ASP A 174 -21.17 -33.76 -1.71
CA ASP A 174 -21.33 -35.20 -1.43
C ASP A 174 -21.62 -36.01 -2.70
N ILE A 175 -22.52 -35.51 -3.56
CA ILE A 175 -22.94 -36.18 -4.80
C ILE A 175 -21.77 -36.21 -5.80
N VAL A 176 -21.11 -35.06 -6.01
CA VAL A 176 -19.96 -34.94 -6.93
C VAL A 176 -18.75 -35.77 -6.44
N TYR A 177 -18.52 -35.84 -5.12
CA TYR A 177 -17.50 -36.70 -4.54
C TYR A 177 -17.81 -38.19 -4.68
N ALA A 178 -19.07 -38.61 -4.52
CA ALA A 178 -19.48 -40.01 -4.67
C ALA A 178 -19.30 -40.54 -6.10
N GLU A 179 -19.46 -39.69 -7.12
CA GLU A 179 -19.17 -40.03 -8.52
C GLU A 179 -17.66 -39.96 -8.87
N GLY A 180 -16.80 -39.50 -7.95
CA GLY A 180 -15.36 -39.33 -8.17
C GLY A 180 -14.96 -38.07 -8.95
N GLU A 181 -15.85 -37.08 -9.02
CA GLU A 181 -15.77 -35.90 -9.89
C GLU A 181 -15.37 -34.61 -9.12
N LEU A 182 -14.87 -34.75 -7.88
CA LEU A 182 -14.41 -33.63 -7.03
C LEU A 182 -12.86 -33.59 -6.99
N ASN A 183 -12.26 -32.81 -7.90
CA ASN A 183 -10.82 -32.94 -8.21
C ASN A 183 -9.91 -32.26 -7.18
N ARG A 184 -10.32 -31.12 -6.60
CA ARG A 184 -9.47 -30.31 -5.70
C ARG A 184 -10.27 -29.29 -4.89
N LEU A 185 -9.81 -29.02 -3.66
CA LEU A 185 -10.08 -27.75 -2.97
C LEU A 185 -8.90 -26.80 -3.17
N VAL A 186 -9.17 -25.60 -3.65
CA VAL A 186 -8.20 -24.52 -3.84
C VAL A 186 -8.58 -23.36 -2.93
N ILE A 187 -7.61 -22.71 -2.30
CA ILE A 187 -7.82 -21.56 -1.42
C ILE A 187 -6.87 -20.43 -1.84
N ASP A 188 -7.44 -19.38 -2.45
CA ASP A 188 -6.72 -18.35 -3.23
C ASP A 188 -6.78 -16.96 -2.55
N GLU A 189 -5.64 -16.56 -1.97
CA GLU A 189 -5.34 -15.31 -1.25
C GLU A 189 -6.09 -15.07 0.08
N GLU A 190 -5.56 -14.15 0.88
CA GLU A 190 -5.85 -13.88 2.31
C GLU A 190 -5.62 -15.06 3.29
N TRP A 191 -4.43 -15.07 3.89
CA TRP A 191 -4.15 -15.79 5.15
C TRP A 191 -3.55 -14.85 6.23
N GLY A 192 -3.89 -13.56 6.18
CA GLY A 192 -3.37 -12.51 7.07
C GLY A 192 -4.15 -12.34 8.39
N HIS A 193 -3.90 -11.24 9.11
CA HIS A 193 -4.39 -10.98 10.47
C HIS A 193 -5.90 -10.68 10.61
N ASP A 194 -6.64 -10.71 9.51
CA ASP A 194 -8.11 -10.70 9.45
C ASP A 194 -8.68 -12.08 9.05
N PHE A 195 -7.96 -13.15 9.38
CA PHE A 195 -8.35 -14.57 9.23
C PHE A 195 -9.80 -14.80 9.73
N ARG A 196 -10.76 -14.80 8.79
CA ARG A 196 -12.19 -14.99 9.09
C ARG A 196 -12.42 -16.35 9.75
N GLU A 197 -13.41 -16.42 10.63
CA GLU A 197 -13.69 -17.62 11.42
C GLU A 197 -13.93 -18.85 10.53
N GLU A 198 -14.54 -18.64 9.37
CA GLU A 198 -14.92 -19.66 8.39
C GLU A 198 -13.72 -20.32 7.70
N TYR A 199 -12.58 -19.63 7.56
CA TYR A 199 -11.35 -20.28 7.08
C TYR A 199 -10.85 -21.36 8.04
N ARG A 200 -11.15 -21.27 9.35
CA ARG A 200 -10.78 -22.31 10.34
C ARG A 200 -11.69 -23.54 10.20
N LYS A 201 -12.90 -23.35 9.67
CA LYS A 201 -13.90 -24.40 9.44
C LYS A 201 -13.61 -25.20 8.17
N LEU A 202 -12.68 -24.75 7.31
CA LEU A 202 -12.26 -25.47 6.10
C LEU A 202 -11.53 -26.79 6.40
N GLY A 203 -10.96 -26.97 7.59
CA GLY A 203 -10.40 -28.27 8.02
C GLY A 203 -11.41 -29.42 8.00
N ALA A 204 -12.71 -29.13 8.14
CA ALA A 204 -13.79 -30.11 8.01
C ALA A 204 -14.03 -30.59 6.57
N PHE A 205 -13.44 -29.94 5.57
CA PHE A 205 -13.42 -30.45 4.19
C PHE A 205 -12.57 -31.74 4.11
N ARG A 206 -11.37 -31.75 4.72
CA ARG A 206 -10.48 -32.92 4.76
C ARG A 206 -11.12 -34.12 5.47
N GLU A 207 -11.86 -33.86 6.55
CA GLU A 207 -12.59 -34.89 7.33
C GLU A 207 -13.75 -35.54 6.57
N ARG A 208 -14.23 -34.90 5.49
CA ARG A 208 -15.38 -35.36 4.72
C ARG A 208 -14.97 -35.94 3.37
N PHE A 209 -14.14 -35.21 2.65
CA PHE A 209 -13.68 -35.53 1.30
C PHE A 209 -12.24 -36.03 1.36
N HIS A 210 -12.09 -37.24 1.91
CA HIS A 210 -10.81 -37.92 2.03
C HIS A 210 -10.17 -38.14 0.64
N GLY A 211 -8.84 -38.09 0.57
CA GLY A 211 -8.10 -38.27 -0.68
C GLY A 211 -8.11 -37.08 -1.66
N VAL A 212 -9.14 -36.22 -1.65
CA VAL A 212 -9.22 -35.02 -2.51
C VAL A 212 -8.08 -34.05 -2.13
N PRO A 213 -7.18 -33.68 -3.05
CA PRO A 213 -6.06 -32.79 -2.71
C PRO A 213 -6.51 -31.37 -2.38
N ILE A 214 -5.76 -30.71 -1.51
CA ILE A 214 -5.95 -29.31 -1.09
C ILE A 214 -4.76 -28.49 -1.62
N MET A 215 -5.03 -27.35 -2.25
CA MET A 215 -4.02 -26.36 -2.61
C MET A 215 -4.31 -25.03 -1.89
N ALA A 216 -3.34 -24.54 -1.12
CA ALA A 216 -3.43 -23.26 -0.42
C ALA A 216 -2.38 -22.28 -0.95
N LEU A 217 -2.82 -21.12 -1.44
CA LEU A 217 -1.97 -20.12 -2.09
C LEU A 217 -2.02 -18.78 -1.34
N THR A 218 -0.86 -18.18 -1.10
CA THR A 218 -0.75 -16.88 -0.41
C THR A 218 0.42 -16.04 -0.91
N ALA A 219 0.25 -14.72 -0.89
CA ALA A 219 1.34 -13.76 -1.11
C ALA A 219 2.15 -13.41 0.14
N THR A 220 1.58 -13.61 1.34
CA THR A 220 2.13 -13.09 2.60
C THR A 220 1.76 -13.99 3.77
N ALA A 221 2.67 -14.90 4.13
CA ALA A 221 2.60 -15.69 5.35
C ALA A 221 3.99 -15.82 5.96
N THR A 222 4.18 -15.31 7.18
CA THR A 222 5.36 -15.59 8.01
C THR A 222 5.37 -17.07 8.41
N SER A 223 6.51 -17.62 8.83
CA SER A 223 6.65 -19.07 9.10
C SER A 223 5.59 -19.62 10.06
N SER A 224 5.22 -18.88 11.11
CA SER A 224 4.15 -19.29 12.03
C SER A 224 2.75 -19.29 11.41
N VAL A 225 2.49 -18.39 10.45
CA VAL A 225 1.25 -18.41 9.65
C VAL A 225 1.26 -19.60 8.69
N GLN A 226 2.40 -19.95 8.07
CA GLN A 226 2.52 -21.11 7.19
C GLN A 226 2.15 -22.42 7.93
N THR A 227 2.75 -22.66 9.11
CA THR A 227 2.42 -23.82 9.95
C THR A 227 0.95 -23.83 10.38
N ASP A 228 0.36 -22.67 10.68
CA ASP A 228 -1.06 -22.57 11.01
C ASP A 228 -1.97 -22.92 9.82
N ILE A 229 -1.63 -22.52 8.59
CA ILE A 229 -2.41 -22.87 7.38
C ILE A 229 -2.45 -24.39 7.21
N ILE A 230 -1.26 -25.02 7.21
CA ILE A 230 -1.07 -26.46 7.06
C ILE A 230 -1.86 -27.23 8.15
N ARG A 231 -1.74 -26.81 9.41
CA ARG A 231 -2.44 -27.42 10.55
C ARG A 231 -3.96 -27.26 10.48
N ASN A 232 -4.47 -26.06 10.17
CA ASN A 232 -5.92 -25.79 10.11
C ASN A 232 -6.60 -26.52 8.93
N LEU A 233 -5.87 -26.72 7.82
CA LEU A 233 -6.37 -27.46 6.66
C LEU A 233 -6.15 -28.98 6.74
N LYS A 234 -5.44 -29.45 7.77
CA LYS A 234 -5.10 -30.87 7.97
C LYS A 234 -4.39 -31.47 6.73
N MET A 235 -3.41 -30.73 6.20
CA MET A 235 -2.53 -31.19 5.12
C MET A 235 -1.43 -32.05 5.74
N SER A 236 -1.26 -33.30 5.30
CA SER A 236 -0.23 -34.21 5.83
C SER A 236 1.12 -33.91 5.18
N GLU A 237 2.18 -33.82 5.98
CA GLU A 237 3.54 -33.53 5.51
C GLU A 237 4.04 -34.60 4.50
N GLU A 238 3.64 -35.87 4.70
CA GLU A 238 3.92 -37.00 3.79
C GLU A 238 3.38 -36.80 2.36
N ARG A 239 2.37 -35.95 2.20
CA ARG A 239 1.70 -35.65 0.92
C ARG A 239 1.76 -34.17 0.55
N LEU A 240 2.60 -33.37 1.20
CA LEU A 240 2.64 -31.92 1.05
C LEU A 240 3.82 -31.46 0.19
N PHE A 241 3.54 -30.94 -1.00
CA PHE A 241 4.52 -30.16 -1.76
C PHE A 241 4.49 -28.69 -1.31
N THR A 242 5.63 -28.18 -0.85
CA THR A 242 5.77 -26.79 -0.38
C THR A 242 6.64 -25.96 -1.33
N ALA A 243 6.03 -24.96 -1.96
CA ALA A 243 6.70 -24.03 -2.88
C ALA A 243 6.78 -22.61 -2.30
N VAL A 244 7.88 -22.32 -1.59
CA VAL A 244 8.26 -20.96 -1.20
C VAL A 244 9.09 -20.31 -2.30
N HIS A 245 8.74 -19.08 -2.67
CA HIS A 245 9.53 -18.19 -3.53
C HIS A 245 10.18 -17.07 -2.69
N PRO A 246 11.32 -16.50 -3.13
CA PRO A 246 11.88 -15.32 -2.49
C PRO A 246 10.87 -14.16 -2.44
N PHE A 247 10.89 -13.41 -1.35
CA PHE A 247 10.14 -12.15 -1.21
C PHE A 247 10.86 -10.97 -1.87
N ASN A 248 12.10 -11.18 -2.33
CA ASN A 248 12.85 -10.12 -2.96
C ASN A 248 12.25 -9.68 -4.30
N ARG A 249 12.24 -8.37 -4.52
CA ARG A 249 11.82 -7.70 -5.75
C ARG A 249 12.87 -6.65 -6.07
N ASP A 250 13.95 -7.11 -6.68
CA ASP A 250 15.12 -6.35 -7.13
C ASP A 250 14.73 -5.10 -7.96
N ASN A 251 13.74 -5.23 -8.84
CA ASN A 251 13.26 -4.15 -9.68
C ASN A 251 12.48 -3.03 -8.95
N LEU A 252 12.22 -3.18 -7.64
CA LEU A 252 11.49 -2.21 -6.84
C LEU A 252 12.42 -1.36 -5.98
N PHE A 253 12.45 -0.06 -6.25
CA PHE A 253 13.21 0.91 -5.47
C PHE A 253 12.42 1.38 -4.24
N TYR A 254 12.82 1.00 -3.03
CA TYR A 254 12.16 1.41 -1.78
C TYR A 254 12.73 2.72 -1.23
N ASP A 255 11.86 3.67 -0.86
CA ASP A 255 12.23 5.03 -0.46
C ASP A 255 11.31 5.57 0.65
N ILE A 256 11.84 5.97 1.81
CA ILE A 256 11.02 6.50 2.92
C ILE A 256 11.18 8.02 3.05
N LYS A 257 10.05 8.73 2.99
CA LYS A 257 9.94 10.18 3.17
C LYS A 257 9.49 10.48 4.59
N TYR A 258 10.47 10.68 5.46
CA TYR A 258 10.31 11.15 6.82
C TYR A 258 9.72 12.57 6.85
N THR A 259 8.61 12.74 7.55
CA THR A 259 7.91 14.02 7.71
C THR A 259 7.49 14.20 9.18
N SER A 260 7.61 15.41 9.72
CA SER A 260 7.00 15.81 11.00
C SER A 260 5.81 16.72 10.72
N ALA A 261 4.67 16.43 11.36
CA ALA A 261 3.43 17.24 11.43
C ALA A 261 3.14 18.22 10.26
N LEU A 262 3.34 17.81 9.00
CA LEU A 262 3.16 18.68 7.85
C LEU A 262 1.67 19.04 7.66
N ASP A 263 1.42 20.26 7.20
CA ASP A 263 0.14 20.62 6.58
C ASP A 263 -0.14 19.67 5.41
N SER A 264 -1.40 19.26 5.24
CA SER A 264 -1.82 18.34 4.18
C SER A 264 -1.40 18.86 2.81
N LEU A 265 -1.51 20.18 2.57
CA LEU A 265 -1.08 20.82 1.32
C LEU A 265 0.41 20.58 1.01
N SER A 266 1.28 20.56 2.03
CA SER A 266 2.71 20.30 1.85
C SER A 266 2.98 18.84 1.46
N ARG A 267 2.25 17.88 2.03
CA ARG A 267 2.35 16.46 1.62
C ARG A 267 1.77 16.25 0.21
N MET A 268 0.65 16.91 -0.12
CA MET A 268 0.06 16.90 -1.46
C MET A 268 1.00 17.50 -2.52
N SER A 269 1.70 18.61 -2.22
CA SER A 269 2.75 19.16 -3.10
C SER A 269 3.89 18.17 -3.28
N ALA A 270 4.49 17.66 -2.20
CA ALA A 270 5.62 16.72 -2.29
C ALA A 270 5.30 15.47 -3.15
N VAL A 271 4.04 15.02 -3.15
CA VAL A 271 3.54 13.95 -4.03
C VAL A 271 3.41 14.41 -5.48
N TYR A 272 2.83 15.59 -5.73
CA TYR A 272 2.80 16.20 -7.08
C TYR A 272 4.22 16.37 -7.64
N ASP A 273 5.13 16.93 -6.85
CA ASP A 273 6.51 17.24 -7.24
C ASP A 273 7.30 15.95 -7.57
N PHE A 274 7.10 14.87 -6.79
CA PHE A 274 7.64 13.54 -7.11
C PHE A 274 7.10 12.99 -8.44
N VAL A 275 5.77 13.00 -8.65
CA VAL A 275 5.13 12.44 -9.84
C VAL A 275 5.55 13.23 -11.09
N MET A 276 5.51 14.56 -11.02
CA MET A 276 5.89 15.45 -12.12
C MET A 276 7.39 15.32 -12.46
N THR A 277 8.25 15.15 -11.46
CA THR A 277 9.69 14.85 -11.68
C THR A 277 9.89 13.51 -12.38
N LEU A 278 9.14 12.47 -12.00
CA LEU A 278 9.20 11.16 -12.65
C LEU A 278 8.72 11.22 -14.11
N HIS A 279 7.60 11.91 -14.38
CA HIS A 279 7.10 12.12 -15.73
C HIS A 279 8.10 12.90 -16.60
N ARG A 280 8.67 13.98 -16.06
CA ARG A 280 9.71 14.79 -16.74
C ARG A 280 10.93 13.95 -17.09
N ARG A 281 11.48 13.20 -16.13
CA ARG A 281 12.65 12.32 -16.33
C ARG A 281 12.40 11.16 -17.30
N ARG A 282 11.14 10.74 -17.48
CA ARG A 282 10.74 9.71 -18.48
C ARG A 282 10.28 10.29 -19.82
N GLY A 283 10.18 11.62 -19.95
CA GLY A 283 9.67 12.31 -21.14
C GLY A 283 8.18 12.09 -21.43
N ARG A 284 7.44 11.42 -20.54
CA ARG A 284 6.03 11.05 -20.73
C ARG A 284 5.32 10.78 -19.39
N PRO A 285 3.98 10.81 -19.34
CA PRO A 285 3.21 10.28 -18.21
C PRO A 285 3.59 8.82 -17.89
N SER A 286 3.25 8.37 -16.68
CA SER A 286 3.62 7.04 -16.19
C SER A 286 2.62 6.53 -15.17
N SER A 287 2.16 5.31 -15.41
CA SER A 287 1.20 4.55 -14.60
C SER A 287 1.57 4.50 -13.12
N GLY A 288 0.68 4.94 -12.23
CA GLY A 288 0.95 4.92 -10.79
C GLY A 288 -0.29 4.79 -9.90
N ILE A 289 -0.05 4.39 -8.65
CA ILE A 289 -1.06 4.26 -7.59
C ILE A 289 -0.62 5.08 -6.37
N ILE A 290 -1.55 5.77 -5.73
CA ILE A 290 -1.33 6.49 -4.48
C ILE A 290 -2.32 5.98 -3.42
N TYR A 291 -1.82 5.27 -2.42
CA TYR A 291 -2.63 4.73 -1.33
C TYR A 291 -2.82 5.76 -0.22
N CYS A 292 -4.07 6.00 0.14
CA CYS A 292 -4.53 6.85 1.23
C CYS A 292 -5.45 6.04 2.16
N ARG A 293 -5.53 6.40 3.43
CA ARG A 293 -6.31 5.66 4.43
C ARG A 293 -7.81 5.96 4.36
N ALA A 294 -8.18 7.21 4.05
CA ALA A 294 -9.56 7.69 4.05
C ALA A 294 -10.03 8.09 2.64
N ARG A 295 -11.31 7.84 2.34
CA ARG A 295 -11.93 8.16 1.04
C ARG A 295 -11.77 9.65 0.66
N LYS A 296 -12.06 10.54 1.61
CA LYS A 296 -11.89 11.99 1.48
C LYS A 296 -10.49 12.39 1.00
N THR A 297 -9.44 11.75 1.52
CA THR A 297 -8.05 12.00 1.09
C THR A 297 -7.82 11.64 -0.38
N CYS A 298 -8.47 10.58 -0.88
CA CYS A 298 -8.41 10.20 -2.29
C CYS A 298 -9.09 11.25 -3.19
N ASP A 299 -10.27 11.74 -2.78
CA ASP A 299 -11.01 12.79 -3.49
C ASP A 299 -10.20 14.10 -3.52
N GLU A 300 -9.70 14.56 -2.37
CA GLU A 300 -8.93 15.80 -2.24
C GLU A 300 -7.59 15.73 -3.01
N LEU A 301 -6.85 14.63 -2.90
CA LEU A 301 -5.57 14.47 -3.60
C LEU A 301 -5.74 14.33 -5.12
N SER A 302 -6.71 13.53 -5.58
CA SER A 302 -6.97 13.39 -7.02
C SER A 302 -7.51 14.69 -7.64
N ALA A 303 -8.29 15.49 -6.90
CA ALA A 303 -8.69 16.83 -7.30
C ALA A 303 -7.50 17.79 -7.38
N PHE A 304 -6.58 17.77 -6.41
CA PHE A 304 -5.37 18.59 -6.40
C PHE A 304 -4.42 18.27 -7.57
N LEU A 305 -4.10 16.99 -7.78
CA LEU A 305 -3.23 16.54 -8.87
C LEU A 305 -3.81 16.89 -10.25
N ARG A 306 -5.13 16.71 -10.42
CA ARG A 306 -5.88 17.09 -11.63
C ARG A 306 -5.93 18.61 -11.83
N GLY A 307 -6.05 19.39 -10.75
CA GLY A 307 -5.92 20.86 -10.79
C GLY A 307 -4.51 21.35 -11.16
N LYS A 308 -3.51 20.48 -11.05
CA LYS A 308 -2.12 20.71 -11.49
C LYS A 308 -1.79 20.05 -12.85
N GLY A 309 -2.77 19.45 -13.54
CA GLY A 309 -2.62 18.92 -14.90
C GLY A 309 -2.21 17.44 -15.01
N ILE A 310 -2.18 16.68 -13.91
CA ILE A 310 -1.95 15.23 -13.93
C ILE A 310 -3.30 14.50 -14.09
N SER A 311 -3.39 13.47 -14.95
CA SER A 311 -4.62 12.70 -15.12
C SER A 311 -4.87 11.77 -13.92
N ALA A 312 -5.50 12.31 -12.88
CA ALA A 312 -5.73 11.64 -11.59
C ALA A 312 -7.23 11.41 -11.28
N ARG A 313 -7.54 10.25 -10.68
CA ARG A 313 -8.90 9.86 -10.23
C ARG A 313 -8.90 9.29 -8.81
N PRO A 314 -9.99 9.44 -8.04
CA PRO A 314 -10.21 8.71 -6.79
C PRO A 314 -10.75 7.29 -7.05
N TYR A 315 -10.42 6.33 -6.19
CA TYR A 315 -10.97 4.96 -6.23
C TYR A 315 -11.22 4.41 -4.82
N HIS A 316 -12.49 4.25 -4.46
CA HIS A 316 -12.91 3.66 -3.18
C HIS A 316 -14.39 3.27 -3.18
N ARG A 317 -14.82 2.44 -2.21
CA ARG A 317 -16.18 1.89 -2.08
C ARG A 317 -17.32 2.92 -2.08
N GLY A 318 -17.05 4.18 -1.75
CA GLY A 318 -18.03 5.28 -1.85
C GLY A 318 -18.39 5.72 -3.28
N ILE A 319 -17.70 5.21 -4.31
CA ILE A 319 -17.96 5.52 -5.72
C ILE A 319 -18.77 4.35 -6.35
N SER A 320 -19.77 4.68 -7.16
CA SER A 320 -20.59 3.71 -7.91
C SER A 320 -19.75 2.74 -8.76
N SER A 321 -20.11 1.44 -8.81
CA SER A 321 -19.39 0.40 -9.57
C SER A 321 -19.05 0.87 -10.99
N HIS A 322 -20.05 1.25 -11.79
CA HIS A 322 -19.85 1.73 -13.17
C HIS A 322 -18.77 2.82 -13.32
N THR A 323 -18.57 3.67 -12.32
CA THR A 323 -17.53 4.71 -12.31
C THR A 323 -16.17 4.16 -11.88
N LEU A 324 -16.13 3.18 -10.96
CA LEU A 324 -14.92 2.41 -10.63
C LEU A 324 -14.47 1.56 -11.83
N ASP A 325 -15.38 0.81 -12.43
CA ASP A 325 -15.18 -0.03 -13.63
C ASP A 325 -14.62 0.81 -14.79
N LYS A 326 -15.24 1.98 -15.06
CA LYS A 326 -14.73 2.94 -16.05
C LYS A 326 -13.35 3.51 -15.66
N THR A 327 -13.12 3.84 -14.39
CA THR A 327 -11.83 4.38 -13.94
C THR A 327 -10.71 3.36 -14.07
N LEU A 328 -11.01 2.08 -13.80
CA LEU A 328 -10.07 0.98 -14.00
C LEU A 328 -9.70 0.86 -15.47
N SER A 329 -10.67 0.80 -16.40
CA SER A 329 -10.37 0.71 -17.83
C SER A 329 -9.69 1.97 -18.41
N GLU A 330 -10.00 3.18 -17.91
CA GLU A 330 -9.25 4.40 -18.26
C GLU A 330 -7.79 4.34 -17.76
N TRP A 331 -7.51 3.66 -16.64
CA TRP A 331 -6.16 3.52 -16.07
C TRP A 331 -5.38 2.32 -16.63
N GLU A 332 -6.06 1.25 -17.05
CA GLU A 332 -5.46 0.08 -17.72
C GLU A 332 -4.71 0.50 -19.00
N VAL A 333 -5.29 1.41 -19.79
CA VAL A 333 -4.63 2.01 -20.97
C VAL A 333 -3.76 3.23 -20.67
N GLY A 334 -3.99 3.89 -19.52
CA GLY A 334 -3.31 5.12 -19.14
C GLY A 334 -1.83 4.97 -18.80
N GLY A 335 -1.17 6.10 -18.51
CA GLY A 335 0.22 6.12 -18.07
C GLY A 335 1.25 5.93 -19.18
N ASN A 336 0.87 6.05 -20.44
CA ASN A 336 1.79 5.96 -21.60
C ASN A 336 1.82 7.21 -22.50
N GLY A 337 0.83 8.10 -22.38
CA GLY A 337 0.75 9.38 -23.10
C GLY A 337 -0.44 9.47 -24.05
N ASP A 338 -1.01 8.33 -24.45
CA ASP A 338 -2.10 8.20 -25.43
C ASP A 338 -3.50 8.55 -24.88
N GLY A 339 -3.56 9.17 -23.70
CA GLY A 339 -4.79 9.47 -22.95
C GLY A 339 -5.06 8.47 -21.81
N GLY A 340 -6.27 8.54 -21.25
CA GLY A 340 -6.68 7.75 -20.09
C GLY A 340 -6.35 8.41 -18.75
N VAL A 341 -6.20 7.59 -17.71
CA VAL A 341 -5.89 7.99 -16.33
C VAL A 341 -4.51 7.49 -15.97
N ASP A 342 -3.59 8.39 -15.67
CA ASP A 342 -2.21 8.05 -15.33
C ASP A 342 -2.09 7.59 -13.87
N VAL A 343 -2.91 8.17 -12.99
CA VAL A 343 -2.78 8.04 -11.53
C VAL A 343 -4.12 7.74 -10.86
N VAL A 344 -4.14 6.72 -10.01
CA VAL A 344 -5.28 6.43 -9.15
C VAL A 344 -4.92 6.69 -7.69
N CYS A 345 -5.67 7.57 -7.03
CA CYS A 345 -5.61 7.83 -5.60
C CYS A 345 -6.67 6.95 -4.91
N ALA A 346 -6.29 6.05 -4.01
CA ALA A 346 -7.20 5.00 -3.56
C ALA A 346 -7.06 4.58 -2.10
N THR A 347 -8.12 3.98 -1.57
CA THR A 347 -8.03 3.10 -0.39
C THR A 347 -7.60 1.69 -0.81
N ILE A 348 -7.41 0.79 0.16
CA ILE A 348 -7.11 -0.64 -0.05
C ILE A 348 -8.10 -1.37 -0.98
N ALA A 349 -9.28 -0.78 -1.24
CA ALA A 349 -10.24 -1.27 -2.22
C ALA A 349 -9.68 -1.32 -3.67
N PHE A 350 -8.70 -0.49 -4.02
CA PHE A 350 -7.96 -0.59 -5.28
C PHE A 350 -6.79 -1.58 -5.13
N GLY A 351 -7.11 -2.87 -5.06
CA GLY A 351 -6.12 -3.92 -4.79
C GLY A 351 -6.38 -5.20 -5.57
N MET A 352 -7.44 -5.93 -5.23
CA MET A 352 -7.67 -7.27 -5.76
C MET A 352 -8.03 -7.25 -7.25
N GLY A 353 -7.44 -8.16 -8.01
CA GLY A 353 -7.70 -8.32 -9.45
C GLY A 353 -7.00 -7.32 -10.37
N ILE A 354 -6.20 -6.39 -9.84
CA ILE A 354 -5.37 -5.47 -10.64
C ILE A 354 -4.12 -6.19 -11.14
N ASP A 355 -3.90 -6.19 -12.45
CA ASP A 355 -2.72 -6.80 -13.10
C ASP A 355 -2.14 -5.95 -14.26
N LYS A 356 -2.16 -4.62 -14.13
CA LYS A 356 -1.46 -3.72 -15.05
C LYS A 356 0.06 -3.90 -14.89
N ALA A 357 0.74 -4.33 -15.96
CA ALA A 357 2.15 -4.71 -15.90
C ALA A 357 3.10 -3.51 -15.66
N ASP A 358 2.75 -2.34 -16.20
CA ASP A 358 3.64 -1.19 -16.38
C ASP A 358 3.58 -0.12 -15.27
N VAL A 359 3.06 -0.46 -14.08
CA VAL A 359 2.97 0.47 -12.93
C VAL A 359 4.38 0.89 -12.47
N ARG A 360 4.73 2.17 -12.67
CA ARG A 360 6.05 2.73 -12.40
C ARG A 360 6.25 3.23 -10.98
N TYR A 361 5.18 3.50 -10.25
CA TYR A 361 5.29 3.85 -8.83
C TYR A 361 4.05 3.51 -8.00
N ILE A 362 4.32 3.23 -6.73
CA ILE A 362 3.36 3.16 -5.64
C ILE A 362 3.78 4.19 -4.61
N ILE A 363 2.86 5.07 -4.20
CA ILE A 363 3.08 6.03 -3.12
C ILE A 363 2.10 5.74 -1.99
N HIS A 364 2.61 5.52 -0.79
CA HIS A 364 1.82 5.48 0.43
C HIS A 364 1.78 6.88 1.04
N TYR A 365 0.65 7.58 0.84
CA TYR A 365 0.38 8.91 1.39
C TYR A 365 0.11 8.86 2.90
N ASP A 366 -0.50 7.77 3.36
CA ASP A 366 -0.72 7.41 4.76
C ASP A 366 -0.07 6.05 5.05
N LEU A 367 0.34 5.80 6.31
CA LEU A 367 0.95 4.52 6.70
C LEU A 367 -0.07 3.35 6.59
N PRO A 368 0.28 2.19 6.00
CA PRO A 368 -0.56 0.98 6.03
C PRO A 368 -0.77 0.39 7.43
N LYS A 369 -1.83 -0.41 7.60
CA LYS A 369 -2.22 -1.05 8.87
C LYS A 369 -1.37 -2.27 9.24
N SER A 370 -0.62 -2.83 8.30
CA SER A 370 0.15 -4.06 8.46
C SER A 370 1.31 -4.10 7.46
N PHE A 371 2.38 -4.81 7.82
CA PHE A 371 3.53 -5.03 6.95
C PHE A 371 3.12 -5.82 5.69
N GLU A 372 2.24 -6.82 5.84
CA GLU A 372 1.72 -7.60 4.72
C GLU A 372 0.92 -6.74 3.74
N GLY A 373 0.11 -5.80 4.25
CA GLY A 373 -0.62 -4.85 3.41
C GLY A 373 0.32 -3.99 2.58
N TYR A 374 1.30 -3.37 3.25
CA TYR A 374 2.36 -2.59 2.58
C TYR A 374 3.06 -3.39 1.47
N TYR A 375 3.47 -4.63 1.75
CA TYR A 375 4.16 -5.48 0.77
C TYR A 375 3.27 -5.92 -0.41
N GLN A 376 1.99 -6.26 -0.16
CA GLN A 376 1.03 -6.57 -1.24
C GLN A 376 0.73 -5.33 -2.10
N GLU A 377 0.71 -4.14 -1.50
CA GLU A 377 0.48 -2.85 -2.16
C GLU A 377 1.67 -2.42 -3.01
N THR A 378 2.91 -2.56 -2.51
CA THR A 378 4.14 -2.29 -3.29
C THR A 378 4.38 -3.33 -4.38
N GLY A 379 4.01 -4.60 -4.16
CA GLY A 379 4.09 -5.69 -5.14
C GLY A 379 3.24 -5.52 -6.42
N ARG A 380 2.51 -4.41 -6.54
CA ARG A 380 1.80 -3.99 -7.77
C ARG A 380 2.70 -3.23 -8.74
N ALA A 381 3.81 -2.66 -8.27
CA ALA A 381 4.79 -2.02 -9.13
C ALA A 381 5.55 -3.04 -10.01
N GLY A 382 5.86 -2.62 -11.24
CA GLY A 382 6.79 -3.28 -12.16
C GLY A 382 6.60 -4.79 -12.32
N ARG A 383 5.39 -5.24 -12.63
CA ARG A 383 5.14 -6.67 -12.96
C ARG A 383 5.71 -7.06 -14.32
N ASP A 384 6.01 -6.07 -15.16
CA ASP A 384 6.89 -6.16 -16.34
C ASP A 384 8.39 -6.32 -16.02
N GLY A 385 8.78 -6.37 -14.74
CA GLY A 385 10.19 -6.45 -14.31
C GLY A 385 10.98 -5.15 -14.44
N SER A 386 10.38 -4.07 -14.95
CA SER A 386 11.11 -2.80 -15.15
C SER A 386 11.25 -1.99 -13.84
N PRO A 387 12.34 -1.21 -13.68
CA PRO A 387 12.58 -0.39 -12.48
C PRO A 387 11.40 0.50 -12.12
N SER A 388 10.92 0.40 -10.87
CA SER A 388 9.71 1.07 -10.39
C SER A 388 9.88 1.50 -8.92
N LYS A 389 9.24 2.59 -8.49
CA LYS A 389 9.47 3.19 -7.16
C LYS A 389 8.35 2.92 -6.15
N CYS A 390 8.71 2.53 -4.93
CA CYS A 390 7.81 2.33 -3.80
C CYS A 390 8.15 3.35 -2.70
N VAL A 391 7.29 4.36 -2.51
CA VAL A 391 7.57 5.52 -1.67
C VAL A 391 6.62 5.58 -0.47
N LEU A 392 7.14 5.58 0.75
CA LEU A 392 6.33 5.68 1.97
C LEU A 392 6.52 7.04 2.64
N TYR A 393 5.44 7.84 2.73
CA TYR A 393 5.44 9.05 3.57
C TYR A 393 5.17 8.66 5.02
N TYR A 394 6.23 8.70 5.84
CA TYR A 394 6.17 8.32 7.25
C TYR A 394 6.16 9.55 8.16
N SER A 395 5.37 9.49 9.23
CA SER A 395 5.37 10.47 10.32
C SER A 395 4.91 9.80 11.62
N ARG A 396 5.58 10.09 12.74
CA ARG A 396 5.28 9.47 14.04
C ARG A 396 3.88 9.85 14.54
N GLU A 397 3.39 11.03 14.18
CA GLU A 397 2.02 11.49 14.44
C GLU A 397 0.97 10.67 13.68
N ASP A 398 1.32 10.06 12.54
CA ASP A 398 0.41 9.16 11.83
C ASP A 398 0.52 7.73 12.37
N ALA A 399 1.74 7.26 12.64
CA ALA A 399 2.01 5.99 13.30
C ALA A 399 1.28 5.87 14.66
N TYR A 400 1.30 6.93 15.48
CA TYR A 400 0.59 6.97 16.77
C TYR A 400 -0.94 6.90 16.60
N ARG A 401 -1.52 7.74 15.73
CA ARG A 401 -2.97 7.74 15.46
C ARG A 401 -3.44 6.39 14.92
N LEU A 402 -2.64 5.77 14.05
CA LEU A 402 -2.94 4.45 13.50
C LEU A 402 -2.74 3.34 14.54
N ARG A 403 -1.74 3.42 15.43
CA ARG A 403 -1.57 2.48 16.55
C ARG A 403 -2.84 2.38 17.37
N LYS A 404 -3.45 3.52 17.72
CA LYS A 404 -4.74 3.54 18.42
C LYS A 404 -5.85 2.85 17.61
N LEU A 405 -6.00 3.15 16.33
CA LEU A 405 -7.02 2.52 15.47
C LEU A 405 -6.85 0.99 15.38
N VAL A 406 -5.62 0.48 15.30
CA VAL A 406 -5.34 -0.97 15.28
C VAL A 406 -5.64 -1.60 16.66
N SER A 407 -5.26 -0.95 17.76
CA SER A 407 -5.60 -1.39 19.13
C SER A 407 -7.11 -1.41 19.40
N ASP A 408 -7.83 -0.34 19.05
CA ASP A 408 -9.28 -0.24 19.19
C ASP A 408 -9.99 -1.33 18.36
N SER A 409 -9.45 -1.67 17.18
CA SER A 409 -9.93 -2.76 16.33
C SER A 409 -9.61 -4.16 16.88
N HIS A 410 -8.53 -4.30 17.66
CA HIS A 410 -8.22 -5.53 18.38
C HIS A 410 -9.16 -5.72 19.59
N ALA A 411 -9.32 -4.70 20.43
CA ALA A 411 -10.22 -4.71 21.58
C ALA A 411 -11.67 -5.03 21.19
N LYS A 412 -12.18 -4.43 20.10
CA LYS A 412 -13.50 -4.75 19.53
C LYS A 412 -13.65 -6.24 19.17
N ARG A 413 -12.60 -6.87 18.62
CA ARG A 413 -12.60 -8.32 18.33
C ARG A 413 -12.52 -9.17 19.60
N GLN A 414 -11.77 -8.74 20.63
CA GLN A 414 -11.74 -9.42 21.93
C GLN A 414 -13.11 -9.40 22.62
N HIS A 415 -13.78 -8.25 22.66
CA HIS A 415 -15.14 -8.14 23.20
C HIS A 415 -16.18 -8.94 22.40
N ALA A 416 -16.04 -9.02 21.07
CA ALA A 416 -16.89 -9.88 20.25
C ALA A 416 -16.69 -11.37 20.57
N ALA A 417 -15.42 -11.81 20.67
CA ALA A 417 -15.07 -13.18 21.03
C ALA A 417 -15.59 -13.55 22.44
N SER A 418 -15.37 -12.71 23.46
CA SER A 418 -15.86 -12.97 24.82
C SER A 418 -17.38 -13.05 24.89
N ASN A 419 -18.10 -12.26 24.11
CA ASN A 419 -19.57 -12.27 24.08
C ASN A 419 -20.16 -13.47 23.33
N MET A 420 -19.35 -14.20 22.55
CA MET A 420 -19.76 -15.36 21.75
C MET A 420 -19.12 -16.68 22.23
N ASN A 421 -18.36 -16.66 23.33
CA ASN A 421 -17.47 -17.76 23.75
C ASN A 421 -16.53 -18.26 22.63
N GLY A 422 -16.15 -17.35 21.73
CA GLY A 422 -15.22 -17.63 20.63
C GLY A 422 -13.75 -17.60 21.07
N PRO A 423 -12.84 -18.17 20.27
CA PRO A 423 -11.40 -18.08 20.54
C PRO A 423 -10.94 -16.62 20.51
N GLN A 424 -10.09 -16.24 21.47
CA GLN A 424 -9.51 -14.89 21.53
C GLN A 424 -8.76 -14.56 20.22
N PRO A 425 -8.89 -13.34 19.67
CA PRO A 425 -8.15 -12.94 18.48
C PRO A 425 -6.64 -12.90 18.77
N SER A 426 -5.85 -13.34 17.79
CA SER A 426 -4.39 -13.35 17.89
C SER A 426 -3.80 -11.94 17.80
N GLN A 427 -2.78 -11.65 18.63
CA GLN A 427 -2.21 -10.30 18.74
C GLN A 427 -1.56 -9.75 17.45
N ARG A 428 -1.25 -10.65 16.50
CA ARG A 428 -0.51 -10.50 15.24
C ARG A 428 -0.76 -9.22 14.44
N SER A 429 -1.96 -8.64 14.47
CA SER A 429 -2.24 -7.36 13.80
C SER A 429 -1.51 -6.16 14.42
N ILE A 430 -1.30 -6.15 15.74
CA ILE A 430 -0.49 -5.12 16.42
C ILE A 430 1.00 -5.40 16.22
N ASP A 431 1.38 -6.68 16.19
CA ASP A 431 2.77 -7.11 15.99
C ASP A 431 3.26 -6.71 14.60
N SER A 432 2.53 -7.09 13.54
CA SER A 432 2.78 -6.67 12.15
C SER A 432 2.81 -5.15 11.97
N PHE A 433 1.87 -4.42 12.58
CA PHE A 433 1.88 -2.96 12.54
C PHE A 433 3.13 -2.37 13.23
N SER A 434 3.56 -2.96 14.34
CA SER A 434 4.77 -2.54 15.06
C SER A 434 6.05 -2.90 14.29
N SER A 435 6.09 -4.03 13.58
CA SER A 435 7.16 -4.37 12.64
C SER A 435 7.23 -3.39 11.46
N LEU A 436 6.09 -2.92 10.93
CA LEU A 436 6.06 -1.91 9.87
C LEU A 436 6.59 -0.55 10.37
N ILE A 437 6.26 -0.16 11.60
CA ILE A 437 6.89 1.00 12.25
C ILE A 437 8.40 0.79 12.40
N GLY A 438 8.85 -0.39 12.86
CA GLY A 438 10.27 -0.72 12.97
C GLY A 438 11.02 -0.64 11.63
N TYR A 439 10.41 -1.15 10.55
CA TYR A 439 10.92 -1.01 9.18
C TYR A 439 10.99 0.46 8.73
N ALA A 440 9.98 1.27 9.05
CA ALA A 440 9.96 2.68 8.68
C ALA A 440 10.99 3.51 9.47
N GLU A 441 11.13 3.27 10.77
CA GLU A 441 12.05 3.98 11.68
C GLU A 441 13.51 3.56 11.49
N ASN A 442 13.81 2.35 11.03
CA ASN A 442 15.17 1.92 10.76
C ASN A 442 15.71 2.67 9.53
N ALA A 443 16.88 3.33 9.64
CA ALA A 443 17.51 4.07 8.56
C ALA A 443 18.94 3.57 8.25
N THR A 444 19.32 2.40 8.77
CA THR A 444 20.64 1.78 8.60
C THR A 444 20.58 0.37 8.00
N MET A 445 19.45 -0.32 8.09
CA MET A 445 19.24 -1.63 7.46
C MET A 445 18.65 -1.49 6.05
N CYS A 446 19.17 -2.30 5.11
CA CYS A 446 18.65 -2.42 3.75
C CYS A 446 17.15 -2.77 3.75
N ARG A 447 16.34 -2.01 2.98
CA ARG A 447 14.88 -2.18 2.92
C ARG A 447 14.47 -3.58 2.46
N HIS A 448 15.07 -4.09 1.40
CA HIS A 448 14.79 -5.44 0.89
C HIS A 448 15.12 -6.52 1.92
N VAL A 449 16.28 -6.43 2.58
CA VAL A 449 16.68 -7.38 3.63
C VAL A 449 15.73 -7.33 4.83
N SER A 450 15.25 -6.14 5.22
CA SER A 450 14.21 -6.01 6.26
C SER A 450 12.87 -6.66 5.86
N ILE A 451 12.47 -6.56 4.58
CA ILE A 451 11.25 -7.19 4.05
C ILE A 451 11.39 -8.72 4.05
N CYS A 452 12.48 -9.24 3.48
CA CYS A 452 12.75 -10.68 3.42
C CYS A 452 12.85 -11.31 4.81
N ARG A 453 13.58 -10.67 5.75
CA ARG A 453 13.66 -11.10 7.16
C ARG A 453 12.30 -11.09 7.85
N TYR A 454 11.43 -10.12 7.57
CA TYR A 454 10.08 -10.08 8.15
C TYR A 454 9.25 -11.32 7.79
N PHE A 455 9.37 -11.80 6.55
CA PHE A 455 8.68 -13.01 6.10
C PHE A 455 9.38 -14.34 6.45
N GLY A 456 10.55 -14.28 7.09
CA GLY A 456 11.27 -15.44 7.62
C GLY A 456 12.52 -15.86 6.83
N GLU A 457 12.98 -15.08 5.85
CA GLU A 457 14.26 -15.36 5.19
C GLU A 457 15.45 -15.07 6.13
N ILE A 458 16.27 -16.09 6.41
CA ILE A 458 17.47 -15.97 7.24
C ILE A 458 18.60 -15.40 6.39
N ILE A 459 18.76 -14.08 6.44
CA ILE A 459 19.77 -13.33 5.69
C ILE A 459 20.76 -12.72 6.68
N ASP A 460 22.07 -12.94 6.49
CA ASP A 460 23.07 -12.11 7.15
C ASP A 460 23.12 -10.70 6.51
N ALA A 461 23.05 -9.68 7.35
CA ALA A 461 23.12 -8.28 6.95
C ALA A 461 24.49 -7.64 7.24
N SER A 462 25.44 -8.40 7.82
CA SER A 462 26.82 -7.97 8.03
C SER A 462 27.66 -8.17 6.76
N ASP A 463 27.46 -9.27 6.02
CA ASP A 463 28.07 -9.47 4.72
C ASP A 463 27.46 -8.55 3.64
N LYS A 464 28.29 -7.65 3.12
CA LYS A 464 27.94 -6.71 2.05
C LYS A 464 27.66 -7.39 0.71
N GLN A 465 28.22 -8.56 0.43
CA GLN A 465 27.95 -9.31 -0.81
C GLN A 465 26.57 -9.96 -0.75
N VAL A 466 26.19 -10.52 0.40
CA VAL A 466 24.82 -11.00 0.65
C VAL A 466 23.84 -9.83 0.56
N VAL A 467 24.07 -8.71 1.25
CA VAL A 467 23.19 -7.53 1.13
C VAL A 467 23.07 -7.04 -0.32
N LYS A 468 24.16 -7.10 -1.11
CA LYS A 468 24.14 -6.72 -2.53
C LYS A 468 23.33 -7.66 -3.41
N SER A 469 23.33 -8.98 -3.16
CA SER A 469 22.52 -9.92 -3.96
C SER A 469 21.00 -9.73 -3.75
N TYR A 470 20.60 -9.19 -2.59
CA TYR A 470 19.22 -8.75 -2.37
C TYR A 470 18.95 -7.32 -2.87
N CYS A 471 19.93 -6.41 -2.81
CA CYS A 471 19.76 -5.00 -3.12
C CYS A 471 21.04 -4.37 -3.71
N ASP A 472 21.16 -4.35 -5.04
CA ASP A 472 22.19 -3.55 -5.72
C ASP A 472 21.75 -2.07 -5.78
N ASN A 473 21.86 -1.39 -4.64
CA ASN A 473 21.53 0.03 -4.49
C ASN A 473 20.06 0.38 -4.83
N MET A 474 19.14 -0.58 -4.69
CA MET A 474 17.71 -0.42 -4.94
C MET A 474 16.90 0.04 -3.71
N CYS A 475 17.52 0.68 -2.72
CA CYS A 475 16.76 1.42 -1.72
C CYS A 475 17.49 2.69 -1.24
N ASP A 476 16.73 3.58 -0.61
CA ASP A 476 17.21 4.81 0.04
C ASP A 476 18.41 4.58 0.97
N VAL A 477 18.35 3.58 1.85
CA VAL A 477 19.43 3.28 2.82
C VAL A 477 20.70 2.77 2.13
N CYS A 478 20.60 1.87 1.15
CA CYS A 478 21.79 1.37 0.45
C CYS A 478 22.41 2.40 -0.48
N LYS A 479 21.58 3.18 -1.20
CA LYS A 479 22.06 4.12 -2.23
C LYS A 479 22.47 5.48 -1.67
N TYR A 480 21.85 5.91 -0.56
CA TYR A 480 22.03 7.24 0.01
C TYR A 480 22.02 7.19 1.56
N PRO A 481 22.89 6.40 2.22
CA PRO A 481 22.82 6.13 3.67
C PRO A 481 22.78 7.41 4.52
N ASP A 482 23.68 8.36 4.28
CA ASP A 482 23.72 9.62 5.04
C ASP A 482 22.48 10.49 4.78
N LYS A 483 21.91 10.42 3.57
CA LYS A 483 20.69 11.13 3.18
C LYS A 483 19.46 10.52 3.86
N ALA A 484 19.43 9.20 4.04
CA ALA A 484 18.40 8.51 4.82
C ALA A 484 18.49 8.86 6.32
N LEU A 485 19.71 8.88 6.89
CA LEU A 485 19.96 9.29 8.27
C LEU A 485 19.60 10.77 8.52
N ARG A 486 20.05 11.70 7.66
CA ARG A 486 19.67 13.13 7.70
C ARG A 486 18.16 13.28 7.63
N ARG A 487 17.48 12.62 6.68
CA ARG A 487 16.01 12.71 6.56
C ARG A 487 15.29 12.15 7.78
N LYS A 488 15.78 11.09 8.45
CA LYS A 488 15.17 10.59 9.70
C LYS A 488 15.12 11.65 10.80
N GLN A 489 16.08 12.59 10.85
CA GLN A 489 16.11 13.70 11.82
C GLN A 489 14.92 14.67 11.64
N ASN A 490 14.20 14.63 10.51
CA ASN A 490 12.97 15.41 10.30
C ASN A 490 11.75 14.86 11.05
N LEU A 491 11.87 13.74 11.78
CA LEU A 491 10.80 13.20 12.63
C LEU A 491 10.70 13.96 13.97
N SER A 492 9.48 14.16 14.47
CA SER A 492 9.23 14.62 15.83
C SER A 492 9.81 13.64 16.87
N SER A 493 10.27 14.14 18.03
CA SER A 493 10.58 13.29 19.19
C SER A 493 9.34 12.54 19.69
N GLU A 494 9.55 11.39 20.33
CA GLU A 494 8.45 10.51 20.75
C GLU A 494 7.62 11.15 21.87
N ASP A 495 8.30 11.84 22.80
CA ASP A 495 7.69 12.60 23.89
C ASP A 495 6.74 13.68 23.35
N ARG A 496 7.21 14.48 22.37
CA ARG A 496 6.44 15.53 21.71
C ARG A 496 5.21 14.96 20.99
N VAL A 497 5.28 13.76 20.42
CA VAL A 497 4.13 13.10 19.79
C VAL A 497 3.11 12.62 20.84
N ALA A 498 3.59 12.16 22.01
CA ALA A 498 2.72 11.84 23.14
C ALA A 498 2.07 13.10 23.75
N GLU A 499 2.81 14.18 23.97
CA GLU A 499 2.26 15.47 24.45
C GLU A 499 1.16 16.01 23.53
N LEU A 500 1.42 16.01 22.21
CA LEU A 500 0.47 16.47 21.20
C LEU A 500 -0.79 15.60 21.12
N SER A 501 -0.73 14.31 21.49
CA SER A 501 -1.92 13.45 21.52
C SER A 501 -2.79 13.67 22.75
N HIS A 502 -2.18 13.91 23.93
CA HIS A 502 -2.91 14.31 25.14
C HIS A 502 -3.55 15.70 25.00
N SER A 503 -2.88 16.62 24.29
CA SER A 503 -3.33 18.01 24.10
C SER A 503 -4.50 18.16 23.12
N ARG A 504 -4.77 17.16 22.25
CA ARG A 504 -5.76 17.25 21.16
C ARG A 504 -6.99 16.37 21.39
N SER A 505 -7.61 16.52 22.55
CA SER A 505 -8.88 15.90 22.93
C SER A 505 -10.13 16.59 22.35
N PHE A 506 -9.98 17.42 21.31
CA PHE A 506 -11.07 18.12 20.62
C PHE A 506 -11.05 17.89 19.11
N ASP A 507 -12.26 17.83 18.55
CA ASP A 507 -12.59 17.59 17.13
C ASP A 507 -12.05 16.28 16.53
N THR A 508 -12.44 15.16 17.14
CA THR A 508 -12.43 13.86 16.47
C THR A 508 -13.53 13.79 15.40
N GLY A 509 -13.31 14.45 14.27
CA GLY A 509 -13.97 14.05 13.02
C GLY A 509 -13.76 12.55 12.81
N THR A 510 -14.83 11.79 12.59
CA THR A 510 -14.85 10.33 12.74
C THR A 510 -13.87 9.64 11.78
N LEU A 511 -12.71 9.24 12.29
CA LEU A 511 -11.76 8.34 11.62
C LEU A 511 -12.26 6.89 11.71
N GLU A 512 -13.47 6.66 11.19
CA GLU A 512 -14.05 5.32 11.06
C GLU A 512 -13.33 4.53 9.96
N ASP A 513 -13.23 3.21 10.15
CA ASP A 513 -12.60 2.33 9.18
C ASP A 513 -13.56 2.01 8.03
N ASP A 514 -13.68 3.00 7.14
CA ASP A 514 -14.65 3.15 6.06
C ASP A 514 -14.67 1.97 5.04
N ASP A 515 -13.74 1.02 5.15
CA ASP A 515 -13.66 -0.16 4.29
C ASP A 515 -14.30 -1.44 4.91
N LYS A 516 -14.69 -1.42 6.19
CA LYS A 516 -15.27 -2.59 6.90
C LYS A 516 -16.79 -2.57 7.13
N SER A 517 -17.48 -1.47 6.87
CA SER A 517 -18.93 -1.35 7.11
C SER A 517 -19.78 -2.13 6.08
N PRO A 518 -20.67 -3.06 6.49
CA PRO A 518 -21.62 -3.69 5.58
C PRO A 518 -22.69 -2.70 5.08
N CYS A 519 -23.23 -2.94 3.88
CA CYS A 519 -24.38 -2.17 3.41
C CYS A 519 -25.64 -2.50 4.24
N PRO A 520 -26.39 -1.50 4.74
CA PRO A 520 -27.67 -1.76 5.40
C PRO A 520 -28.68 -2.30 4.38
N ALA A 521 -29.31 -3.43 4.70
CA ALA A 521 -30.36 -4.02 3.86
C ALA A 521 -31.60 -3.10 3.81
N PRO A 522 -32.32 -3.02 2.68
CA PRO A 522 -33.54 -2.22 2.58
C PRO A 522 -34.62 -2.75 3.53
N GLN A 523 -34.93 -1.98 4.57
CA GLN A 523 -35.94 -2.33 5.55
C GLN A 523 -37.33 -2.33 4.90
N LYS A 524 -38.06 -3.45 5.02
CA LYS A 524 -39.48 -3.51 4.65
C LYS A 524 -40.31 -2.71 5.67
N PRO A 525 -41.30 -1.90 5.25
CA PRO A 525 -42.22 -1.27 6.17
C PRO A 525 -43.16 -2.31 6.84
N PRO A 526 -43.60 -2.09 8.10
CA PRO A 526 -44.51 -2.97 8.80
C PRO A 526 -45.98 -2.87 8.30
N PRO A 527 -46.85 -3.86 8.57
CA PRO A 527 -48.15 -3.98 7.91
C PRO A 527 -49.38 -3.48 8.71
N GLY A 528 -50.35 -2.90 7.99
CA GLY A 528 -51.74 -2.69 8.44
C GLY A 528 -52.02 -1.37 9.18
N GLN A 529 -53.27 -0.85 9.25
CA GLN A 529 -54.54 -1.28 8.63
C GLN A 529 -55.49 -0.07 8.42
N ARG A 530 -56.34 -0.15 7.37
CA ARG A 530 -57.69 0.49 7.26
C ARG A 530 -57.71 2.05 7.18
N ASN A 531 -58.73 2.71 6.60
CA ASN A 531 -60.03 2.24 6.07
C ASN A 531 -60.64 3.15 4.97
N VAL A 532 -61.54 2.58 4.15
CA VAL A 532 -62.64 3.21 3.36
C VAL A 532 -62.31 4.29 2.30
N GLY A 533 -62.77 4.07 1.04
CA GLY A 533 -62.67 5.05 -0.06
C GLY A 533 -63.31 4.62 -1.39
N ARG A 534 -64.57 4.17 -1.37
CA ARG A 534 -65.37 3.61 -2.49
C ARG A 534 -65.20 4.27 -3.89
N THR A 535 -65.12 3.40 -4.92
CA THR A 535 -65.67 3.54 -6.30
C THR A 535 -65.12 4.66 -7.21
N ALA A 536 -65.11 4.55 -8.55
CA ALA A 536 -65.78 3.60 -9.46
C ALA A 536 -64.91 3.22 -10.68
N ASN A 537 -65.53 2.55 -11.66
CA ASN A 537 -65.04 2.25 -13.02
C ASN A 537 -64.65 3.55 -13.79
N ASP A 538 -63.95 3.55 -14.94
CA ASP A 538 -63.92 2.51 -15.98
C ASP A 538 -62.64 2.47 -16.86
N ARG A 539 -62.62 1.51 -17.79
CA ARG A 539 -61.61 1.16 -18.82
C ARG A 539 -62.17 1.53 -20.23
N PRO A 540 -61.52 1.19 -21.38
CA PRO A 540 -60.08 1.12 -21.73
C PRO A 540 -59.77 1.79 -23.12
N LYS A 541 -58.59 1.45 -23.71
CA LYS A 541 -58.14 1.63 -25.12
C LYS A 541 -57.47 2.99 -25.44
N ARG A 542 -56.34 3.13 -26.17
CA ARG A 542 -55.48 2.27 -27.04
C ARG A 542 -55.74 2.34 -28.57
N ALA A 543 -55.16 3.35 -29.22
CA ALA A 543 -54.58 3.40 -30.57
C ALA A 543 -53.51 4.53 -30.55
N ASN A 544 -52.29 4.49 -31.09
CA ASN A 544 -51.71 3.92 -32.33
C ASN A 544 -51.97 4.78 -33.57
N ASP A 545 -50.99 5.60 -33.96
CA ASP A 545 -50.41 5.73 -35.32
C ASP A 545 -49.49 6.99 -35.42
N GLY A 546 -48.55 6.99 -36.37
CA GLY A 546 -47.75 8.16 -36.80
C GLY A 546 -47.86 8.30 -38.33
N PRO A 547 -46.83 8.75 -39.08
CA PRO A 547 -45.66 9.57 -38.75
C PRO A 547 -45.58 10.86 -39.64
N THR A 548 -44.62 11.78 -39.45
CA THR A 548 -44.14 12.70 -40.52
C THR A 548 -42.85 13.46 -40.16
N GLY A 549 -42.20 14.09 -41.16
CA GLY A 549 -40.88 14.73 -41.06
C GLY A 549 -40.84 16.27 -40.96
N PRO A 550 -39.64 16.90 -41.07
CA PRO A 550 -39.35 18.29 -40.66
C PRO A 550 -39.36 19.30 -41.84
N PRO A 551 -39.24 20.65 -41.62
CA PRO A 551 -37.89 21.27 -41.57
C PRO A 551 -37.70 22.58 -40.74
N SER A 552 -36.50 22.74 -40.17
CA SER A 552 -35.71 23.98 -39.91
C SER A 552 -36.33 25.38 -39.72
N LYS A 553 -35.86 26.13 -38.70
CA LYS A 553 -35.19 27.47 -38.88
C LYS A 553 -34.58 28.10 -37.60
N LYS A 554 -33.27 28.36 -37.68
CA LYS A 554 -32.43 29.43 -37.05
C LYS A 554 -32.48 29.72 -35.52
N ALA A 555 -31.30 30.03 -34.97
CA ALA A 555 -31.04 30.23 -33.54
C ALA A 555 -31.15 31.69 -33.06
N LYS A 556 -31.17 31.86 -31.72
CA LYS A 556 -30.73 33.07 -31.00
C LYS A 556 -30.03 32.67 -29.68
N LEU A 557 -29.28 33.59 -29.07
CA LEU A 557 -28.30 33.32 -28.01
C LEU A 557 -28.60 34.10 -26.71
N ALA A 558 -28.01 33.64 -25.59
CA ALA A 558 -27.81 34.33 -24.31
C ALA A 558 -29.05 34.58 -23.41
N PRO A 559 -28.87 34.89 -22.10
CA PRO A 559 -27.66 34.89 -21.26
C PRO A 559 -27.75 33.99 -20.00
N MET A 560 -26.67 33.89 -19.22
CA MET A 560 -26.70 33.32 -17.86
C MET A 560 -27.09 34.38 -16.80
N PRO A 561 -27.79 34.01 -15.71
CA PRO A 561 -28.00 34.89 -14.55
C PRO A 561 -26.75 34.95 -13.65
N PRO A 562 -26.51 36.08 -12.94
CA PRO A 562 -25.31 36.30 -12.13
C PRO A 562 -25.39 35.72 -10.71
N ALA A 563 -24.24 35.66 -10.02
CA ALA A 563 -24.12 35.20 -8.65
C ALA A 563 -24.71 36.20 -7.62
N LEU A 564 -25.34 35.67 -6.57
CA LEU A 564 -25.83 36.46 -5.44
C LEU A 564 -24.77 36.60 -4.34
N ILE A 565 -24.48 37.85 -3.97
CA ILE A 565 -23.68 38.22 -2.81
C ILE A 565 -24.63 38.55 -1.67
N THR A 566 -24.42 37.96 -0.49
CA THR A 566 -25.10 38.38 0.76
C THR A 566 -24.10 38.68 1.86
N LYS A 567 -24.27 39.83 2.52
CA LYS A 567 -23.53 40.26 3.72
C LYS A 567 -24.53 40.74 4.81
N PRO A 568 -24.10 40.91 6.07
CA PRO A 568 -24.86 40.38 7.22
C PRO A 568 -25.75 41.41 7.94
N HIS A 569 -26.24 40.99 9.13
CA HIS A 569 -27.10 41.67 10.11
C HIS A 569 -28.62 41.52 9.94
N SER A 570 -29.43 41.64 10.99
CA SER A 570 -29.38 41.08 12.37
C SER A 570 -30.64 41.54 13.13
N SER A 571 -31.25 40.68 13.93
CA SER A 571 -32.34 41.10 14.83
C SER A 571 -32.34 40.31 16.15
N VAL A 572 -31.94 40.98 17.23
CA VAL A 572 -32.11 40.52 18.61
C VAL A 572 -33.03 41.52 19.29
N ASP A 573 -34.22 41.10 19.71
CA ASP A 573 -34.65 41.23 21.11
C ASP A 573 -36.00 40.54 21.38
N SER A 574 -36.06 39.74 22.45
CA SER A 574 -37.31 39.28 23.11
C SER A 574 -37.03 38.60 24.46
N LEU A 575 -36.87 39.43 25.49
CA LEU A 575 -37.37 39.20 26.87
C LEU A 575 -36.80 38.03 27.73
N ARG A 576 -35.58 38.25 28.25
CA ARG A 576 -35.21 38.23 29.69
C ARG A 576 -35.88 37.19 30.67
N LYS A 577 -35.11 36.14 31.04
CA LYS A 577 -34.87 35.60 32.43
C LYS A 577 -36.06 34.98 33.25
N PRO A 578 -35.83 34.27 34.39
CA PRO A 578 -34.97 33.07 34.58
C PRO A 578 -35.59 31.96 35.49
N PHE A 579 -35.60 30.68 35.10
CA PHE A 579 -36.03 29.53 35.95
C PHE A 579 -35.31 28.24 35.50
N LYS A 580 -35.05 27.21 36.33
CA LYS A 580 -34.75 27.06 37.78
C LYS A 580 -34.09 25.67 37.96
N THR A 581 -33.24 25.49 38.97
CA THR A 581 -32.75 24.14 39.37
C THR A 581 -33.72 23.44 40.34
N PRO A 582 -33.85 22.11 40.29
CA PRO A 582 -34.35 21.29 41.39
C PRO A 582 -33.19 20.77 42.25
N PHE A 583 -33.34 20.81 43.58
CA PHE A 583 -32.38 20.28 44.56
C PHE A 583 -33.01 19.14 45.38
N LYS A 584 -32.20 18.51 46.26
CA LYS A 584 -32.57 17.43 47.22
C LYS A 584 -33.61 17.94 48.26
N VAL A 585 -34.16 17.20 49.24
CA VAL A 585 -33.65 16.26 50.29
C VAL A 585 -34.89 15.67 51.07
N PRO A 586 -34.86 15.04 52.30
CA PRO A 586 -33.85 14.26 53.07
C PRO A 586 -34.35 13.00 53.90
N PHE A 587 -33.40 12.26 54.51
CA PHE A 587 -33.48 11.46 55.78
C PHE A 587 -34.42 10.21 55.85
N LYS A 588 -34.26 9.21 56.76
CA LYS A 588 -33.51 9.13 58.06
C LYS A 588 -33.08 7.67 58.44
N GLU A 589 -32.05 7.55 59.29
CA GLU A 589 -31.62 6.37 60.10
C GLU A 589 -32.53 6.19 61.37
N PRO A 590 -32.40 5.18 62.29
CA PRO A 590 -31.25 4.32 62.73
C PRO A 590 -31.66 2.82 63.00
N PRO A 591 -30.99 1.95 63.82
CA PRO A 591 -29.81 2.11 64.70
C PRO A 591 -28.69 1.03 64.63
N GLN A 592 -27.72 1.20 65.53
CA GLN A 592 -26.47 0.44 65.68
C GLN A 592 -26.62 -0.75 66.66
N GLU A 593 -25.66 -1.67 66.61
CA GLU A 593 -25.10 -2.29 67.82
C GLU A 593 -23.57 -2.48 67.66
N VAL A 594 -22.85 -2.80 68.74
CA VAL A 594 -21.38 -2.65 68.86
C VAL A 594 -20.72 -3.88 69.49
N HIS A 595 -19.49 -4.22 69.09
CA HIS A 595 -18.45 -4.72 70.02
C HIS A 595 -17.02 -4.78 69.42
N ASN A 596 -16.14 -3.91 69.94
CA ASN A 596 -14.77 -4.12 70.43
C ASN A 596 -13.69 -5.07 69.80
N LEU A 597 -12.46 -4.51 69.80
CA LEU A 597 -11.16 -5.09 70.19
C LEU A 597 -10.34 -6.01 69.25
N GLU A 598 -9.25 -5.41 68.75
CA GLU A 598 -7.83 -5.82 68.87
C GLU A 598 -7.25 -7.18 68.38
N SER A 599 -5.97 -7.06 67.98
CA SER A 599 -4.88 -8.05 68.03
C SER A 599 -4.61 -9.00 66.82
N ARG A 600 -3.48 -8.72 66.16
CA ARG A 600 -2.33 -9.60 65.80
C ARG A 600 -2.50 -11.03 65.25
N GLN A 601 -1.48 -11.38 64.44
CA GLN A 601 -0.87 -12.72 64.24
C GLN A 601 -1.67 -13.70 63.36
N THR A 602 -1.19 -13.99 62.14
CA THR A 602 -0.23 -15.05 61.72
C THR A 602 -0.78 -16.47 61.79
N THR A 603 -1.11 -17.01 60.61
CA THR A 603 -0.98 -18.40 60.11
C THR A 603 -1.42 -18.37 58.63
N GLU A 604 -1.14 -19.30 57.73
CA GLU A 604 -0.06 -20.28 57.50
C GLU A 604 -0.23 -20.73 56.04
N ASN A 605 0.85 -20.89 55.27
CA ASN A 605 0.85 -21.71 54.05
C ASN A 605 1.94 -22.76 54.27
N HIS A 606 1.54 -23.97 54.69
CA HIS A 606 2.43 -25.12 54.73
C HIS A 606 2.28 -25.91 53.42
N GLU A 607 3.44 -26.26 52.83
CA GLU A 607 3.72 -27.57 52.22
C GLU A 607 3.04 -27.89 50.86
N GLU A 608 3.66 -28.60 49.91
CA GLU A 608 5.03 -29.17 49.73
C GLU A 608 5.19 -29.47 48.20
N ASN A 609 6.32 -29.80 47.57
CA ASN A 609 7.70 -30.14 47.99
C ASN A 609 8.66 -30.04 46.77
N ARG A 610 9.94 -29.71 47.00
CA ARG A 610 11.18 -30.28 46.36
C ARG A 610 11.47 -30.08 44.86
N ASP A 611 12.72 -30.04 44.41
CA ASP A 611 14.03 -29.81 45.06
C ASP A 611 15.01 -29.26 44.00
N ASP A 612 15.93 -28.39 44.39
CA ASP A 612 17.12 -27.97 43.62
C ASP A 612 18.26 -27.69 44.63
N ASP A 613 19.43 -28.29 44.44
CA ASP A 613 20.51 -28.33 45.46
C ASP A 613 21.39 -27.06 45.52
N GLU A 614 21.86 -26.77 46.75
CA GLU A 614 22.90 -25.79 47.11
C GLU A 614 24.31 -26.25 46.62
N ILE A 615 25.47 -25.58 46.76
CA ILE A 615 25.96 -24.28 47.32
C ILE A 615 27.25 -23.93 46.47
N GLU A 616 28.01 -22.83 46.53
CA GLU A 616 28.50 -21.90 47.57
C GLU A 616 28.74 -20.48 46.97
N VAL A 617 29.17 -19.52 47.80
CA VAL A 617 29.68 -18.20 47.38
C VAL A 617 31.07 -17.98 48.00
N VAL A 618 32.02 -17.41 47.23
CA VAL A 618 33.28 -16.87 47.77
C VAL A 618 33.48 -15.43 47.26
N GLU A 619 33.55 -14.47 48.17
CA GLU A 619 33.89 -13.08 47.86
C GLU A 619 35.41 -12.89 47.75
N GLY A 620 35.85 -12.00 46.85
CA GLY A 620 37.26 -11.62 46.70
C GLY A 620 37.39 -10.22 46.10
N SER A 621 37.79 -9.25 46.92
CA SER A 621 37.98 -7.86 46.50
C SER A 621 39.39 -7.59 45.98
N LEU A 622 39.51 -6.86 44.87
CA LEU A 622 40.65 -5.96 44.62
C LEU A 622 40.29 -4.84 43.62
N GLU A 623 40.87 -3.67 43.81
CA GLU A 623 40.63 -2.47 42.98
C GLU A 623 41.66 -2.29 41.85
N SER A 624 41.33 -1.35 40.94
CA SER A 624 42.22 -0.51 40.11
C SER A 624 42.62 -0.99 38.69
N ALA A 625 43.20 -0.03 37.95
CA ALA A 625 43.86 -0.15 36.64
C ALA A 625 43.00 -0.44 35.39
N TRP A 626 42.25 0.59 34.92
CA TRP A 626 41.95 0.76 33.49
C TRP A 626 42.49 2.11 32.99
N GLN A 627 43.43 2.08 32.03
CA GLN A 627 43.82 3.23 31.22
C GLN A 627 43.51 2.94 29.74
N PRO A 628 42.83 3.84 29.01
CA PRO A 628 42.61 3.67 27.57
C PRO A 628 43.85 4.07 26.76
N TYR A 629 44.30 3.19 25.87
CA TYR A 629 45.40 3.48 24.95
C TYR A 629 44.95 4.46 23.85
N ARG A 630 45.80 5.44 23.52
CA ARG A 630 45.49 6.54 22.60
C ARG A 630 46.17 6.32 21.25
N ALA A 631 45.40 6.02 20.21
CA ALA A 631 45.88 6.01 18.84
C ALA A 631 45.66 7.39 18.19
N GLU A 632 46.69 7.95 17.56
CA GLU A 632 46.64 9.25 16.90
C GLU A 632 46.31 9.11 15.41
N LEU A 633 45.63 10.10 14.84
CA LEU A 633 45.45 10.28 13.41
C LEU A 633 46.18 11.56 12.97
N PRO A 634 46.82 11.60 11.78
CA PRO A 634 47.54 12.77 11.31
C PRO A 634 46.63 13.99 11.13
N LYS A 635 47.21 15.17 11.30
CA LYS A 635 46.58 16.43 10.91
C LYS A 635 46.92 16.78 9.46
N ASP A 636 45.97 17.34 8.76
CA ASP A 636 46.22 18.43 7.81
C ASP A 636 45.34 19.61 8.23
N ASP A 637 45.96 20.63 8.83
CA ASP A 637 45.31 21.88 9.23
C ASP A 637 45.22 22.82 8.01
N VAL A 638 44.03 23.36 7.69
CA VAL A 638 43.80 24.69 7.05
C VAL A 638 42.28 24.95 6.93
N LEU A 639 41.86 26.22 7.05
CA LEU A 639 40.46 26.72 7.01
C LEU A 639 39.51 26.28 8.15
N LYS A 640 39.82 26.70 9.39
CA LYS A 640 38.82 26.91 10.47
C LYS A 640 39.15 28.14 11.33
N GLU A 641 39.05 29.33 10.74
CA GLU A 641 38.76 30.58 11.46
C GLU A 641 37.59 31.29 10.75
N GLU A 642 37.04 32.34 11.37
CA GLU A 642 35.80 33.04 10.97
C GLU A 642 34.51 32.17 10.95
N LEU A 643 33.96 31.86 12.13
CA LEU A 643 32.51 31.66 12.30
C LEU A 643 32.03 31.83 13.77
N THR A 644 32.37 32.97 14.39
CA THR A 644 31.97 33.29 15.78
C THR A 644 31.63 34.77 15.98
N ASP A 645 30.46 35.22 15.50
CA ASP A 645 29.50 36.06 16.22
C ASP A 645 28.23 36.18 15.37
N PHE A 646 27.05 36.14 16.01
CA PHE A 646 25.82 36.77 15.53
C PHE A 646 24.78 36.77 16.67
N GLY A 647 24.80 37.84 17.46
CA GLY A 647 23.75 38.19 18.41
C GLY A 647 22.41 38.55 17.73
N GLN A 648 21.41 38.87 18.56
CA GLN A 648 20.03 39.13 18.12
C GLN A 648 19.91 40.43 17.29
N GLY A 649 19.27 40.35 16.12
CA GLY A 649 18.92 41.52 15.31
C GLY A 649 17.84 41.20 14.26
N ASP A 650 16.82 42.07 14.15
CA ASP A 650 15.72 41.91 13.19
C ASP A 650 16.12 42.42 11.79
N GLY A 651 16.50 41.51 10.89
CA GLY A 651 16.77 41.83 9.49
C GLY A 651 17.25 40.63 8.68
N VAL A 652 16.95 40.63 7.38
CA VAL A 652 17.74 39.79 6.45
C VAL A 652 19.06 40.52 6.25
N SER A 653 20.18 39.87 6.56
CA SER A 653 21.50 40.49 6.50
C SER A 653 21.81 40.98 5.09
N VAL A 654 22.13 42.26 4.99
CA VAL A 654 22.62 42.87 3.75
C VAL A 654 24.10 42.52 3.62
N ASP A 655 24.45 41.92 2.49
CA ASP A 655 25.80 41.51 2.13
C ASP A 655 26.61 42.75 1.73
N ASP A 656 27.49 43.23 2.62
CA ASP A 656 28.34 44.45 2.45
C ASP A 656 29.34 44.39 1.27
N SER A 657 29.36 43.30 0.51
CA SER A 657 30.02 43.25 -0.80
C SER A 657 29.43 44.31 -1.75
N PRO A 658 30.25 44.96 -2.61
CA PRO A 658 29.81 46.09 -3.44
C PRO A 658 28.53 45.83 -4.23
N GLN A 659 27.68 46.85 -4.30
CA GLN A 659 26.40 46.79 -4.98
C GLN A 659 26.60 46.84 -6.50
N VAL A 660 26.10 45.82 -7.19
CA VAL A 660 25.99 45.83 -8.66
C VAL A 660 24.70 46.58 -9.01
N ASP A 661 24.83 47.72 -9.68
CA ASP A 661 23.71 48.61 -10.05
C ASP A 661 22.89 47.99 -11.19
N LEU A 662 22.01 47.05 -10.83
CA LEU A 662 21.16 46.34 -11.79
C LEU A 662 19.96 47.20 -12.20
N PRO A 663 19.67 47.34 -13.51
CA PRO A 663 18.52 48.10 -13.96
C PRO A 663 17.21 47.55 -13.37
N ASN A 664 16.33 48.45 -12.92
CA ASN A 664 15.10 48.09 -12.23
C ASN A 664 14.07 47.52 -13.21
N VAL A 665 14.08 46.19 -13.37
CA VAL A 665 13.08 45.45 -14.16
C VAL A 665 11.83 45.30 -13.30
N ASP A 666 10.88 46.22 -13.48
CA ASP A 666 9.57 46.12 -12.84
C ASP A 666 8.76 45.01 -13.52
N MET A 667 8.52 43.93 -12.77
CA MET A 667 7.97 42.69 -13.28
C MET A 667 6.99 42.13 -12.28
N GLU A 668 5.78 41.81 -12.73
CA GLU A 668 4.74 41.27 -11.86
C GLU A 668 5.16 39.91 -11.30
N LEU A 669 5.45 39.91 -9.99
CA LEU A 669 5.53 38.70 -9.17
C LEU A 669 4.13 38.11 -9.11
N GLU A 670 3.96 36.94 -9.72
CA GLU A 670 2.64 36.33 -9.84
C GLU A 670 2.04 35.98 -8.47
N VAL A 671 0.71 35.80 -8.47
CA VAL A 671 -0.14 35.55 -7.31
C VAL A 671 -0.27 36.76 -6.36
N SER A 672 -0.91 37.83 -6.85
CA SER A 672 -1.51 38.92 -6.05
C SER A 672 -2.65 38.46 -5.12
N PHE A 673 -2.97 37.16 -5.10
CA PHE A 673 -3.96 36.54 -4.21
C PHE A 673 -3.38 35.96 -2.92
N SER A 674 -2.05 35.87 -2.76
CA SER A 674 -1.42 35.30 -1.57
C SER A 674 -1.27 36.34 -0.46
N LYS A 675 -2.23 36.38 0.47
CA LYS A 675 -2.16 37.22 1.68
C LYS A 675 -1.20 36.69 2.77
N LYS A 676 -0.40 35.65 2.48
CA LYS A 676 0.44 34.95 3.47
C LYS A 676 1.78 35.64 3.73
N ILE A 677 2.38 36.25 2.71
CA ILE A 677 3.70 36.89 2.76
C ILE A 677 3.57 38.33 2.23
N PRO A 678 4.08 39.37 2.91
CA PRO A 678 4.00 40.75 2.43
C PRO A 678 4.70 40.96 1.07
N GLU A 679 4.07 41.70 0.17
CA GLU A 679 4.65 42.05 -1.13
C GLU A 679 6.04 42.73 -1.04
N PRO A 680 6.32 43.64 -0.08
CA PRO A 680 7.66 44.21 0.09
C PRO A 680 8.73 43.16 0.39
N ALA A 681 8.41 42.13 1.20
CA ALA A 681 9.33 41.04 1.51
C ALA A 681 9.58 40.14 0.29
N ARG A 682 8.54 39.88 -0.53
CA ARG A 682 8.67 39.18 -1.82
C ARG A 682 9.57 39.96 -2.80
N LYS A 683 9.30 41.26 -2.99
CA LYS A 683 10.10 42.15 -3.83
C LYS A 683 11.56 42.28 -3.36
N GLN A 684 11.83 42.21 -2.06
CA GLN A 684 13.20 42.22 -1.56
C GLN A 684 13.94 40.91 -1.85
N VAL A 685 13.34 39.74 -1.54
CA VAL A 685 13.96 38.44 -1.84
C VAL A 685 14.22 38.26 -3.34
N PHE A 686 13.28 38.68 -4.20
CA PHE A 686 13.48 38.70 -5.65
C PHE A 686 14.74 39.48 -6.07
N ARG A 687 14.97 40.67 -5.52
CA ARG A 687 16.18 41.48 -5.80
C ARG A 687 17.45 40.76 -5.34
N THR A 688 17.47 40.23 -4.12
CA THR A 688 18.64 39.54 -3.57
C THR A 688 18.98 38.29 -4.38
N LEU A 689 17.98 37.51 -4.81
CA LEU A 689 18.17 36.36 -5.70
C LEU A 689 18.74 36.79 -7.07
N ARG A 690 18.20 37.85 -7.68
CA ARG A 690 18.68 38.39 -8.96
C ARG A 690 20.12 38.92 -8.87
N GLN A 691 20.48 39.59 -7.77
CA GLN A 691 21.85 40.04 -7.49
C GLN A 691 22.81 38.86 -7.31
N ALA A 692 22.41 37.84 -6.54
CA ALA A 692 23.20 36.63 -6.34
C ALA A 692 23.45 35.87 -7.66
N LEU A 693 22.44 35.74 -8.52
CA LEU A 693 22.58 35.11 -9.85
C LEU A 693 23.52 35.90 -10.78
N CYS A 694 23.47 37.24 -10.72
CA CYS A 694 24.35 38.11 -11.50
C CYS A 694 25.82 37.94 -11.08
N ARG A 695 26.10 37.94 -9.77
CA ARG A 695 27.43 37.66 -9.20
C ARG A 695 27.90 36.23 -9.53
N ALA A 696 27.04 35.23 -9.36
CA ALA A 696 27.37 33.83 -9.57
C ALA A 696 27.80 33.51 -11.01
N LEU A 697 27.22 34.18 -12.03
CA LEU A 697 27.63 34.04 -13.43
C LEU A 697 28.85 34.90 -13.81
N ARG A 698 29.43 35.63 -12.85
CA ARG A 698 30.56 36.57 -13.01
C ARG A 698 30.31 37.70 -14.01
N TRP A 699 29.10 38.26 -14.00
CA TRP A 699 28.79 39.43 -14.82
C TRP A 699 29.43 40.69 -14.25
N ASN A 700 30.24 41.38 -15.06
CA ASN A 700 30.84 42.67 -14.71
C ASN A 700 30.89 43.54 -15.98
N ASP A 701 30.07 44.59 -16.06
CA ASP A 701 29.86 45.37 -17.30
C ASP A 701 31.13 46.11 -17.79
N GLU A 702 32.13 46.29 -16.92
CA GLU A 702 33.36 47.02 -17.23
C GLU A 702 34.44 46.19 -17.95
N THR A 703 34.43 44.85 -17.85
CA THR A 703 35.57 44.01 -18.28
C THR A 703 35.32 43.15 -19.52
N ASN A 704 34.08 43.08 -20.02
CA ASN A 704 33.71 42.31 -21.22
C ASN A 704 34.16 40.83 -21.20
N ASP A 705 34.18 40.23 -20.01
CA ASP A 705 34.40 38.80 -19.79
C ASP A 705 33.04 38.09 -19.78
N ASP A 706 32.84 37.12 -20.67
CA ASP A 706 31.61 36.31 -20.71
C ASP A 706 31.54 35.29 -19.56
N GLY A 707 32.62 35.05 -18.79
CA GLY A 707 32.61 34.29 -17.55
C GLY A 707 31.94 32.92 -17.67
N LEU A 708 30.92 32.65 -16.84
CA LEU A 708 30.15 31.40 -16.93
C LEU A 708 29.06 31.41 -18.02
N TRP A 709 28.76 32.55 -18.65
CA TRP A 709 27.80 32.61 -19.78
C TRP A 709 28.27 31.80 -20.99
N VAL A 710 29.59 31.63 -21.19
CA VAL A 710 30.15 30.74 -22.23
C VAL A 710 29.64 29.30 -22.08
N LYS A 711 29.35 28.84 -20.85
CA LYS A 711 28.82 27.50 -20.55
C LYS A 711 27.30 27.38 -20.79
N LEU A 712 26.61 28.48 -21.13
CA LEU A 712 25.18 28.52 -21.45
C LEU A 712 24.97 28.61 -22.97
N SER A 713 24.88 27.45 -23.63
CA SER A 713 24.82 27.34 -25.09
C SER A 713 23.60 28.06 -25.70
N GLY A 714 23.82 29.25 -26.25
CA GLY A 714 22.76 30.09 -26.81
C GLY A 714 22.18 31.13 -25.85
N ALA A 715 22.91 31.50 -24.79
CA ALA A 715 22.67 32.74 -24.06
C ALA A 715 22.63 33.94 -25.04
N PRO A 716 21.80 34.97 -24.77
CA PRO A 716 21.79 36.19 -25.57
C PRO A 716 23.10 36.97 -25.39
N SER A 717 23.52 37.71 -26.42
CA SER A 717 24.68 38.64 -26.36
C SER A 717 24.29 40.08 -25.97
N ASN A 718 23.01 40.45 -26.05
CA ASN A 718 22.53 41.74 -25.56
C ASN A 718 22.43 41.73 -24.02
N VAL A 719 23.08 42.70 -23.37
CA VAL A 719 23.06 42.94 -21.91
C VAL A 719 21.63 43.02 -21.37
N GLU A 720 20.74 43.74 -22.06
CA GLU A 720 19.31 43.85 -21.69
C GLU A 720 18.62 42.48 -21.63
N ALA A 721 18.88 41.62 -22.62
CA ALA A 721 18.34 40.27 -22.66
C ALA A 721 18.99 39.33 -21.62
N ARG A 722 20.26 39.56 -21.23
CA ARG A 722 20.89 38.88 -20.09
C ARG A 722 20.21 39.29 -18.76
N HIS A 723 19.93 40.58 -18.56
CA HIS A 723 19.19 41.04 -17.38
C HIS A 723 17.75 40.53 -17.31
N LEU A 724 17.03 40.45 -18.43
CA LEU A 724 15.68 39.86 -18.48
C LEU A 724 15.70 38.36 -18.17
N LEU A 725 16.71 37.62 -18.63
CA LEU A 725 16.91 36.21 -18.32
C LEU A 725 17.22 35.99 -16.82
N LEU A 726 18.06 36.83 -16.22
CA LEU A 726 18.31 36.83 -14.78
C LEU A 726 17.05 37.14 -13.96
N ALA A 727 16.20 38.04 -14.45
CA ALA A 727 14.92 38.36 -13.81
C ALA A 727 13.97 37.16 -13.85
N GLU A 728 13.79 36.50 -14.99
CA GLU A 728 12.92 35.31 -15.12
C GLU A 728 13.36 34.18 -14.17
N ILE A 729 14.67 33.87 -14.09
CA ILE A 729 15.19 32.86 -13.15
C ILE A 729 14.97 33.28 -11.69
N ALA A 730 15.18 34.55 -11.35
CA ALA A 730 14.92 35.06 -10.00
C ALA A 730 13.41 35.00 -9.64
N LYS A 731 12.51 35.14 -10.62
CA LYS A 731 11.06 34.96 -10.46
C LYS A 731 10.67 33.49 -10.31
N GLU A 732 11.23 32.58 -11.11
CA GLU A 732 11.05 31.13 -10.95
C GLU A 732 11.55 30.67 -9.54
N ALA A 733 12.68 31.21 -9.08
CA ALA A 733 13.25 30.93 -7.75
C ALA A 733 12.43 31.53 -6.58
N GLU A 734 12.00 32.80 -6.67
CA GLU A 734 11.12 33.42 -5.67
C GLU A 734 9.79 32.68 -5.56
N HIS A 735 9.19 32.32 -6.69
CA HIS A 735 7.93 31.59 -6.71
C HIS A 735 8.05 30.20 -6.05
N SER A 736 9.17 29.50 -6.26
CA SER A 736 9.45 28.23 -5.56
C SER A 736 9.49 28.42 -4.03
N VAL A 737 10.23 29.44 -3.55
CA VAL A 737 10.34 29.77 -2.12
C VAL A 737 9.00 30.20 -1.53
N HIS A 738 8.20 30.97 -2.28
CA HIS A 738 6.87 31.43 -1.90
C HIS A 738 5.85 30.28 -1.83
N ALA A 739 5.81 29.42 -2.85
CA ALA A 739 4.87 28.29 -2.92
C ALA A 739 5.03 27.29 -1.76
N MET A 740 6.27 27.10 -1.29
CA MET A 740 6.59 26.24 -0.14
C MET A 740 6.38 26.92 1.23
N SER A 741 5.85 28.16 1.28
CA SER A 741 5.85 28.99 2.50
C SER A 741 4.46 29.35 3.03
N ALA A 742 4.19 28.92 4.26
CA ALA A 742 3.00 29.26 5.02
C ALA A 742 3.19 30.46 5.99
N THR A 743 4.44 30.80 6.34
CA THR A 743 4.80 31.86 7.29
C THR A 743 5.97 32.70 6.76
N GLU A 744 6.08 33.94 7.22
CA GLU A 744 7.19 34.84 6.81
C GLU A 744 8.56 34.35 7.30
N SER A 745 8.66 33.80 8.50
CA SER A 745 9.90 33.20 9.01
C SER A 745 10.40 32.04 8.14
N GLY A 746 9.50 31.13 7.76
CA GLY A 746 9.83 30.02 6.87
C GLY A 746 10.13 30.48 5.44
N TYR A 747 9.53 31.59 5.00
CA TYR A 747 9.84 32.22 3.71
C TYR A 747 11.27 32.79 3.69
N ARG A 748 11.67 33.54 4.73
CA ARG A 748 13.06 34.03 4.87
C ARG A 748 14.07 32.87 4.91
N GLN A 749 13.83 31.85 5.73
CA GLN A 749 14.72 30.68 5.85
C GLN A 749 14.90 29.91 4.52
N ARG A 750 13.85 29.78 3.70
CA ARG A 750 13.95 29.16 2.37
C ARG A 750 14.58 30.09 1.33
N ALA A 751 14.39 31.41 1.43
CA ALA A 751 15.12 32.38 0.60
C ALA A 751 16.62 32.32 0.87
N GLU A 752 17.04 32.26 2.14
CA GLU A 752 18.43 32.07 2.56
C GLU A 752 19.01 30.75 2.05
N ALA A 753 18.24 29.64 2.08
CA ALA A 753 18.67 28.38 1.48
C ALA A 753 18.91 28.52 -0.03
N LYS A 754 17.95 29.08 -0.78
CA LYS A 754 18.08 29.32 -2.21
C LYS A 754 19.26 30.24 -2.55
N LEU A 755 19.58 31.21 -1.69
CA LEU A 755 20.77 32.06 -1.81
C LEU A 755 22.09 31.32 -1.56
N ARG A 756 22.15 30.38 -0.60
CA ARG A 756 23.33 29.50 -0.42
C ARG A 756 23.57 28.63 -1.66
N VAL A 757 22.52 28.04 -2.21
CA VAL A 757 22.57 27.25 -3.45
C VAL A 757 23.09 28.08 -4.63
N ILE A 758 22.63 29.33 -4.80
CA ILE A 758 23.14 30.22 -5.85
C ILE A 758 24.63 30.57 -5.62
N LYS A 759 25.05 30.83 -4.37
CA LYS A 759 26.47 31.03 -4.02
C LYS A 759 27.34 29.75 -4.20
N LEU A 760 26.73 28.57 -4.33
CA LEU A 760 27.45 27.33 -4.66
C LEU A 760 27.82 27.24 -6.15
N ILE A 761 26.94 27.75 -7.04
CA ILE A 761 27.16 27.82 -8.50
C ILE A 761 28.39 28.69 -8.84
N GLU A 762 28.60 29.77 -8.07
CA GLU A 762 29.76 30.67 -8.16
C GLU A 762 31.09 29.97 -7.82
N ARG A 763 31.04 29.04 -6.86
CA ARG A 763 32.21 28.42 -6.20
C ARG A 763 32.61 27.05 -6.74
N ARG A 764 31.71 26.35 -7.45
CA ARG A 764 31.96 24.98 -7.96
C ARG A 764 31.71 24.86 -9.46
N GLU A 765 32.79 24.92 -10.24
CA GLU A 765 32.71 24.70 -11.69
C GLU A 765 32.29 23.28 -12.10
N SER A 766 32.45 22.28 -11.22
CA SER A 766 32.04 20.89 -11.46
C SER A 766 30.53 20.73 -11.68
N LEU A 767 29.70 21.59 -11.08
CA LEU A 767 28.22 21.60 -11.25
C LEU A 767 27.78 21.88 -12.69
N TRP A 768 28.69 22.31 -13.56
CA TRP A 768 28.41 22.59 -14.97
C TRP A 768 28.66 21.39 -15.89
N LEU A 769 29.28 20.31 -15.40
CA LEU A 769 29.53 19.07 -16.14
C LEU A 769 28.34 18.11 -16.07
N ALA A 770 28.20 17.21 -17.05
CA ALA A 770 27.01 16.37 -17.20
C ALA A 770 27.01 15.09 -16.33
N ASP A 771 28.19 14.58 -15.95
CA ASP A 771 28.38 13.23 -15.39
C ASP A 771 28.92 13.23 -13.94
N ALA A 772 28.66 14.29 -13.17
CA ALA A 772 29.06 14.33 -11.77
C ALA A 772 28.14 13.41 -10.93
N ALA A 773 28.72 12.34 -10.36
CA ALA A 773 27.98 11.18 -9.86
C ALA A 773 27.51 11.26 -8.39
N HIS A 774 27.92 12.28 -7.64
CA HIS A 774 27.63 12.43 -6.21
C HIS A 774 27.30 13.88 -5.87
N HIS A 775 26.06 14.13 -5.43
CA HIS A 775 25.54 15.46 -5.09
C HIS A 775 24.66 15.42 -3.83
N ASP A 776 24.88 16.37 -2.92
CA ASP A 776 23.95 16.65 -1.82
C ASP A 776 22.74 17.48 -2.29
N GLU A 777 21.76 17.73 -1.42
CA GLU A 777 20.51 18.43 -1.81
C GLU A 777 20.77 19.86 -2.34
N ASP A 778 21.71 20.61 -1.74
CA ASP A 778 22.16 21.92 -2.25
C ASP A 778 22.83 21.85 -3.64
N GLU A 779 23.43 20.70 -4.01
CA GLU A 779 24.07 20.50 -5.32
C GLU A 779 23.06 20.03 -6.39
N GLU A 780 22.12 19.16 -6.02
CA GLU A 780 20.97 18.81 -6.87
C GLU A 780 20.15 20.07 -7.21
N GLU A 781 19.88 20.94 -6.22
CA GLU A 781 19.14 22.19 -6.42
C GLU A 781 19.94 23.23 -7.24
N ALA A 782 21.26 23.27 -7.11
CA ALA A 782 22.13 24.11 -7.94
C ALA A 782 22.10 23.67 -9.41
N ILE A 783 22.10 22.36 -9.67
CA ILE A 783 21.99 21.79 -11.02
C ILE A 783 20.61 22.10 -11.63
N GLU A 784 19.52 22.03 -10.87
CA GLU A 784 18.19 22.43 -11.38
C GLU A 784 18.12 23.92 -11.80
N ILE A 785 18.85 24.81 -11.10
CA ILE A 785 18.98 26.22 -11.51
C ILE A 785 19.81 26.34 -12.81
N ILE A 786 20.90 25.58 -12.95
CA ILE A 786 21.72 25.53 -14.18
C ILE A 786 20.93 24.94 -15.36
N GLU A 787 20.10 23.92 -15.14
CA GLU A 787 19.19 23.38 -16.17
C GLU A 787 18.11 24.38 -16.57
N SER A 788 17.56 25.14 -15.62
CA SER A 788 16.59 26.21 -15.90
C SER A 788 17.22 27.34 -16.72
N LEU A 789 18.44 27.76 -16.39
CA LEU A 789 19.25 28.69 -17.20
C LEU A 789 19.46 28.17 -18.63
N ARG A 790 19.88 26.91 -18.79
CA ARG A 790 20.04 26.24 -20.10
C ARG A 790 18.73 26.17 -20.89
N SER A 791 17.63 25.84 -20.22
CA SER A 791 16.28 25.76 -20.79
C SER A 791 15.80 27.12 -21.30
N ILE A 792 15.95 28.19 -20.51
CA ILE A 792 15.57 29.56 -20.91
C ILE A 792 16.46 30.06 -22.06
N CYS A 793 17.77 29.83 -22.03
CA CYS A 793 18.65 30.12 -23.18
C CYS A 793 18.16 29.41 -24.45
N SER A 794 17.76 28.14 -24.37
CA SER A 794 17.19 27.37 -25.48
C SER A 794 15.84 27.94 -25.97
N ARG A 795 14.96 28.41 -25.07
CA ARG A 795 13.73 29.15 -25.41
C ARG A 795 14.05 30.43 -26.19
N TRP A 796 14.95 31.28 -25.68
CA TRP A 796 15.36 32.53 -26.33
C TRP A 796 16.01 32.29 -27.70
N ARG A 797 16.88 31.29 -27.83
CA ARG A 797 17.52 30.91 -29.11
C ARG A 797 16.51 30.51 -30.19
N LYS A 798 15.39 29.88 -29.80
CA LYS A 798 14.27 29.54 -30.71
C LYS A 798 13.40 30.75 -31.08
N LEU A 799 13.26 31.72 -30.17
CA LEU A 799 12.55 32.98 -30.42
C LEU A 799 13.36 33.92 -31.33
N GLY A 800 14.67 34.04 -31.14
CA GLY A 800 15.56 34.81 -32.03
C GLY A 800 15.51 34.30 -33.48
N LYS A 801 15.47 32.98 -33.69
CA LYS A 801 15.27 32.35 -35.01
C LYS A 801 13.88 32.60 -35.65
N ARG A 802 12.95 33.27 -34.96
CA ARG A 802 11.67 33.75 -35.50
C ARG A 802 11.63 35.27 -35.70
N ARG A 803 12.73 35.99 -35.47
CA ARG A 803 12.88 37.44 -35.64
C ARG A 803 14.22 37.84 -36.28
N ALA A 804 14.80 36.96 -37.10
CA ALA A 804 15.69 37.38 -38.19
C ALA A 804 14.84 37.58 -39.46
N PRO A 805 15.15 38.58 -40.30
CA PRO A 805 14.53 38.74 -41.62
C PRO A 805 14.99 37.64 -42.60
#